data_AF-A0A8T5GZK8-F1
#
_entry.id   AF-A0A8T5GZK8-F1
#
_cell.length_a   1.000
_cell.length_b   1.000
_cell.length_c   1.000
_cell.angle_alpha   90.00
_cell.angle_beta   90.00
_cell.angle_gamma   90.00
#
_symmetry.space_group_name_H-M   'P 1'
#
loop_
_entity.id
_entity.type
_entity.pdbx_description
1 polymer ?
#
loop_
_entity_poly.entity_id
_entity_poly.type
_entity_poly.pdbx_seq_one_letter_code
_entity_poly.pdbx_strand_id
1 'polypeptide(L)'
;MVSQDEPHSSQSWFDNQIDSWANLGWEISEIEDYLNDNSELASEALLRVEYLVNLSTDMKSRLDLSWVEKNPSYRELFDRWLLDLNNPMNGEIIRQEYESWASDNRPWELVFQKVRDEWNAVRKGEEILLFLARCDSLDPTSHPQIAVLLPMFKSPEMSSRLDQEISRIEQNEARQRRTIFNAIESLKDQGYDVDYILEMPMVQALEQITVIQRRHTEHETIRLLIIDQLASFDDKIAQDYETQRLELLSEGNEIDLMDFKSKIMAISDDLYKRLVSVNDVIFSWREKGIIFPHADAIRPEELMEWETNIPEIGNSVNKHLEWLERYQKIITLWPEAISQGEPYIGYLENTENIIDIVEDLQQEWRRLELECLSLIEKFQNHGLLLDTYESMIEGDPKNALAVITNALPLWQQRVDCITDLLEIDISFEGEDLVNKRIALLQEIEAGSDVIEDTISMIQTYRKRRTRHRRMLESELLDLVKQGKASDETASSRFNLLEFEEFVANARKHGMSKNITTTGNSVVTSAINERLERKLVDELAQYNAAGWYTGHLSSQLESSPIELAKILTMVRGLINNHESLRRRLSALPWNRDVNLAIQVQEQLQDPLKLAELSDNVPSFMKHLSLREIEDSEFEFRSWKPDPIRKTLLPIPEQIQAPSSTLEEAHEAILDAMEEERDEDLNEPEIVEQKVPEVIDLVTEDKTMEEKVNELEEIIEIPQIEENQEQTQPPRSDNKSTVKEKQSPNAQNQSLDKSSFEAYKSLLLTLGLKETAQMLQ
;
A
#
# COMPACT_ATOMS: atom_id res chain seq x y z
N MET A 1 50.42 -17.79 -130.60
CA MET A 1 50.57 -18.59 -129.37
C MET A 1 49.19 -18.50 -128.71
N VAL A 2 48.35 -19.53 -128.80
CA VAL A 2 48.47 -20.87 -128.16
C VAL A 2 48.33 -20.70 -126.64
N SER A 3 47.33 -21.28 -125.96
CA SER A 3 46.22 -22.17 -126.42
C SER A 3 44.88 -21.39 -126.50
N GLN A 4 43.78 -21.77 -127.17
CA GLN A 4 43.12 -23.05 -127.44
C GLN A 4 42.56 -23.77 -126.20
N ASP A 5 41.24 -23.97 -126.23
CA ASP A 5 40.47 -25.12 -125.69
C ASP A 5 40.52 -25.37 -124.16
N GLU A 6 39.42 -25.53 -123.41
CA GLU A 6 37.98 -25.66 -123.74
C GLU A 6 37.11 -24.94 -122.70
N PRO A 7 35.94 -24.36 -123.06
CA PRO A 7 34.89 -24.08 -122.10
C PRO A 7 34.14 -25.38 -121.78
N HIS A 8 34.69 -26.21 -120.89
CA HIS A 8 33.92 -27.25 -120.22
C HIS A 8 32.88 -26.60 -119.28
N SER A 9 31.81 -26.06 -119.86
CA SER A 9 30.49 -26.11 -119.22
C SER A 9 30.07 -27.58 -119.24
N SER A 10 30.65 -28.34 -118.33
CA SER A 10 30.03 -29.56 -117.83
C SER A 10 28.75 -29.10 -117.18
N GLN A 11 27.64 -29.11 -117.94
CA GLN A 11 26.32 -28.89 -117.34
C GLN A 11 26.12 -30.02 -116.34
N SER A 12 26.21 -29.71 -115.06
CA SER A 12 25.95 -30.69 -114.01
C SER A 12 24.51 -31.15 -114.20
N TRP A 13 24.27 -32.44 -113.99
CA TRP A 13 22.99 -33.06 -114.30
C TRP A 13 21.81 -32.48 -113.47
N PHE A 14 22.11 -31.63 -112.48
CA PHE A 14 21.19 -30.89 -111.61
C PHE A 14 21.11 -29.37 -111.87
N ASP A 15 21.96 -28.75 -112.71
CA ASP A 15 22.10 -27.28 -112.83
C ASP A 15 20.75 -26.57 -113.01
N ASN A 16 19.90 -27.09 -113.90
CA ASN A 16 18.58 -26.50 -114.21
C ASN A 16 17.61 -26.49 -113.01
N GLN A 17 17.75 -27.44 -112.07
CA GLN A 17 16.95 -27.47 -110.84
C GLN A 17 17.54 -26.55 -109.77
N ILE A 18 18.87 -26.45 -109.71
CA ILE A 18 19.58 -25.47 -108.88
C ILE A 18 19.19 -24.05 -109.25
N ASP A 19 19.19 -23.69 -110.54
CA ASP A 19 18.65 -22.42 -111.03
C ASP A 19 17.17 -22.24 -110.63
N SER A 20 16.36 -23.31 -110.67
CA SER A 20 14.95 -23.23 -110.25
C SER A 20 14.80 -22.97 -108.74
N TRP A 21 15.66 -23.54 -107.89
CA TRP A 21 15.64 -23.29 -106.44
C TRP A 21 16.25 -21.93 -106.08
N ALA A 22 17.26 -21.47 -106.83
CA ALA A 22 17.80 -20.10 -106.74
C ALA A 22 16.69 -19.05 -106.95
N ASN A 23 15.90 -19.22 -108.02
CA ASN A 23 14.79 -18.33 -108.35
C ASN A 23 13.61 -18.42 -107.37
N LEU A 24 13.55 -19.46 -106.52
CA LEU A 24 12.60 -19.59 -105.42
C LEU A 24 13.14 -19.06 -104.07
N GLY A 25 14.40 -18.58 -104.02
CA GLY A 25 14.99 -17.92 -102.86
C GLY A 25 15.59 -18.84 -101.80
N TRP A 26 16.04 -20.04 -102.18
CA TRP A 26 16.73 -20.97 -101.28
C TRP A 26 18.24 -20.74 -101.28
N GLU A 27 18.90 -21.05 -100.16
CA GLU A 27 20.36 -21.18 -100.11
C GLU A 27 20.77 -22.52 -100.73
N ILE A 28 21.80 -22.50 -101.57
CA ILE A 28 22.13 -23.58 -102.52
C ILE A 28 23.55 -24.14 -102.33
N SER A 29 24.42 -23.44 -101.60
CA SER A 29 25.81 -23.83 -101.32
C SER A 29 25.93 -25.28 -100.83
N GLU A 30 25.21 -25.63 -99.78
CA GLU A 30 25.21 -27.00 -99.23
C GLU A 30 24.47 -28.02 -100.11
N ILE A 31 23.60 -27.55 -101.03
CA ILE A 31 22.92 -28.39 -102.01
C ILE A 31 23.88 -28.75 -103.16
N GLU A 32 24.67 -27.78 -103.65
CA GLU A 32 25.73 -27.99 -104.64
C GLU A 32 26.75 -28.99 -104.11
N ASP A 33 27.26 -28.79 -102.90
CA ASP A 33 28.20 -29.73 -102.25
C ASP A 33 27.57 -31.14 -102.12
N TYR A 34 26.34 -31.25 -101.62
CA TYR A 34 25.66 -32.54 -101.45
C TYR A 34 25.41 -33.28 -102.78
N LEU A 35 25.02 -32.58 -103.84
CA LEU A 35 24.75 -33.19 -105.15
C LEU A 35 26.04 -33.55 -105.91
N ASN A 36 27.15 -32.83 -105.67
CA ASN A 36 28.47 -33.20 -106.16
C ASN A 36 28.98 -34.49 -105.48
N ASP A 37 28.90 -34.57 -104.15
CA ASP A 37 29.35 -35.76 -103.38
C ASP A 37 28.56 -37.04 -103.70
N ASN A 38 27.27 -36.91 -104.08
CA ASN A 38 26.37 -38.05 -104.30
C ASN A 38 26.12 -38.35 -105.80
N SER A 39 27.05 -37.97 -106.68
CA SER A 39 26.93 -38.09 -108.15
C SER A 39 26.63 -39.52 -108.67
N GLU A 40 27.08 -40.58 -107.96
CA GLU A 40 26.76 -41.98 -108.33
C GLU A 40 25.28 -42.36 -108.12
N LEU A 41 24.57 -41.63 -107.24
CA LEU A 41 23.16 -41.85 -106.87
C LEU A 41 22.26 -40.69 -107.29
N ALA A 42 22.62 -40.02 -108.40
CA ALA A 42 22.01 -38.79 -108.91
C ALA A 42 20.48 -38.68 -108.74
N SER A 43 19.70 -39.67 -109.20
CA SER A 43 18.24 -39.64 -109.10
C SER A 43 17.71 -39.71 -107.66
N GLU A 44 18.41 -40.41 -106.77
CA GLU A 44 18.02 -40.51 -105.36
C GLU A 44 18.44 -39.25 -104.58
N ALA A 45 19.63 -38.71 -104.86
CA ALA A 45 20.11 -37.46 -104.29
C ALA A 45 19.21 -36.27 -104.67
N LEU A 46 18.80 -36.16 -105.93
CA LEU A 46 17.88 -35.11 -106.38
C LEU A 46 16.47 -35.29 -105.82
N LEU A 47 15.93 -36.52 -105.75
CA LEU A 47 14.66 -36.77 -105.08
C LEU A 47 14.73 -36.43 -103.57
N ARG A 48 15.89 -36.62 -102.92
CA ARG A 48 16.09 -36.17 -101.53
C ARG A 48 16.09 -34.65 -101.43
N VAL A 49 16.77 -33.93 -102.32
CA VAL A 49 16.77 -32.46 -102.31
C VAL A 49 15.38 -31.90 -102.65
N GLU A 50 14.67 -32.47 -103.63
CA GLU A 50 13.27 -32.13 -103.89
C GLU A 50 12.39 -32.38 -102.66
N TYR A 51 12.58 -33.50 -101.95
CA TYR A 51 11.88 -33.75 -100.69
C TYR A 51 12.24 -32.74 -99.60
N LEU A 52 13.51 -32.36 -99.43
CA LEU A 52 13.96 -31.37 -98.45
C LEU A 52 13.45 -29.96 -98.75
N VAL A 53 13.43 -29.54 -100.01
CA VAL A 53 12.84 -28.27 -100.47
C VAL A 53 11.32 -28.27 -100.28
N ASN A 54 10.64 -29.36 -100.63
CA ASN A 54 9.20 -29.47 -100.35
C ASN A 54 8.91 -29.45 -98.84
N LEU A 55 9.71 -30.15 -98.02
CA LEU A 55 9.60 -30.14 -96.56
C LEU A 55 9.84 -28.73 -96.00
N SER A 56 10.87 -28.01 -96.45
CA SER A 56 11.13 -26.64 -96.00
C SER A 56 10.06 -25.65 -96.48
N THR A 57 9.44 -25.84 -97.66
CA THR A 57 8.25 -25.04 -98.06
C THR A 57 7.07 -25.28 -97.13
N ASP A 58 6.77 -26.54 -96.76
CA ASP A 58 5.68 -26.85 -95.85
C ASP A 58 5.97 -26.31 -94.43
N MET A 59 7.20 -26.48 -93.92
CA MET A 59 7.60 -25.90 -92.63
C MET A 59 7.48 -24.38 -92.64
N LYS A 60 7.97 -23.68 -93.68
CA LYS A 60 7.76 -22.22 -93.80
C LYS A 60 6.26 -21.89 -93.80
N SER A 61 5.41 -22.61 -94.54
CA SER A 61 3.95 -22.39 -94.54
C SER A 61 3.24 -22.66 -93.20
N ARG A 62 3.84 -23.45 -92.31
CA ARG A 62 3.34 -23.75 -90.94
C ARG A 62 3.77 -22.71 -89.91
N LEU A 63 4.86 -21.99 -90.19
CA LEU A 63 5.42 -20.93 -89.35
C LEU A 63 5.00 -19.52 -89.79
N ASP A 64 4.87 -19.28 -91.09
CA ASP A 64 4.41 -18.04 -91.75
C ASP A 64 2.89 -17.86 -91.61
N LEU A 65 2.44 -17.81 -90.35
CA LEU A 65 1.05 -17.60 -89.96
C LEU A 65 0.95 -16.30 -89.17
N SER A 66 0.34 -15.29 -89.77
CA SER A 66 0.25 -13.90 -89.26
C SER A 66 -0.42 -13.69 -87.89
N TRP A 67 -0.80 -14.75 -87.18
CA TRP A 67 -1.23 -14.72 -85.78
C TRP A 67 -0.21 -15.35 -84.82
N VAL A 68 0.65 -16.26 -85.30
CA VAL A 68 1.76 -16.84 -84.53
C VAL A 68 2.86 -15.80 -84.29
N GLU A 69 3.18 -14.98 -85.30
CA GLU A 69 4.12 -13.83 -85.19
C GLU A 69 3.79 -12.86 -84.04
N LYS A 70 2.52 -12.81 -83.62
CA LYS A 70 1.99 -11.85 -82.64
C LYS A 70 2.16 -12.31 -81.19
N ASN A 71 2.54 -13.56 -80.95
CA ASN A 71 2.74 -14.06 -79.60
C ASN A 71 4.19 -13.78 -79.13
N PRO A 72 4.40 -12.82 -78.20
CA PRO A 72 5.75 -12.38 -77.83
C PRO A 72 6.58 -13.48 -77.17
N SER A 73 5.95 -14.47 -76.52
CA SER A 73 6.63 -15.51 -75.75
C SER A 73 7.46 -16.50 -76.59
N TYR A 74 7.22 -16.57 -77.90
CA TYR A 74 7.87 -17.56 -78.78
C TYR A 74 8.45 -16.95 -80.07
N ARG A 75 8.22 -15.66 -80.31
CA ARG A 75 8.58 -14.99 -81.57
C ARG A 75 10.06 -15.16 -81.95
N GLU A 76 10.98 -14.97 -81.00
CA GLU A 76 12.43 -15.10 -81.26
C GLU A 76 12.84 -16.51 -81.71
N LEU A 77 12.13 -17.55 -81.26
CA LEU A 77 12.36 -18.94 -81.69
C LEU A 77 11.82 -19.18 -83.10
N PHE A 78 10.67 -18.59 -83.45
CA PHE A 78 10.09 -18.67 -84.78
C PHE A 78 10.90 -17.89 -85.82
N ASP A 79 11.28 -16.65 -85.51
CA ASP A 79 12.11 -15.80 -86.37
C ASP A 79 13.46 -16.51 -86.67
N ARG A 80 14.05 -17.19 -85.68
CA ARG A 80 15.24 -18.04 -85.84
C ARG A 80 14.97 -19.23 -86.78
N TRP A 81 13.95 -20.06 -86.52
CA TRP A 81 13.65 -21.21 -87.38
C TRP A 81 13.30 -20.83 -88.82
N LEU A 82 12.65 -19.68 -89.04
CA LEU A 82 12.36 -19.15 -90.37
C LEU A 82 13.64 -18.73 -91.12
N LEU A 83 14.64 -18.20 -90.41
CA LEU A 83 15.96 -17.90 -90.97
C LEU A 83 16.74 -19.19 -91.30
N ASP A 84 16.82 -20.13 -90.36
CA ASP A 84 17.56 -21.40 -90.53
C ASP A 84 16.95 -22.29 -91.63
N LEU A 85 15.64 -22.18 -91.88
CA LEU A 85 14.90 -22.83 -92.98
C LEU A 85 15.24 -22.26 -94.37
N ASN A 86 16.03 -21.20 -94.52
CA ASN A 86 16.43 -20.73 -95.86
C ASN A 86 17.38 -21.69 -96.56
N ASN A 87 18.14 -22.47 -95.79
CA ASN A 87 18.83 -23.66 -96.25
C ASN A 87 17.92 -24.90 -96.06
N PRO A 88 17.48 -25.60 -97.13
CA PRO A 88 16.58 -26.74 -97.02
C PRO A 88 17.23 -27.97 -96.37
N MET A 89 18.57 -28.06 -96.31
CA MET A 89 19.28 -29.16 -95.65
C MET A 89 18.98 -29.21 -94.13
N ASN A 90 18.73 -28.05 -93.52
CA ASN A 90 18.31 -27.93 -92.12
C ASN A 90 16.86 -28.40 -91.87
N GLY A 91 16.06 -28.61 -92.91
CA GLY A 91 14.62 -28.86 -92.80
C GLY A 91 14.27 -30.06 -91.91
N GLU A 92 15.01 -31.17 -91.99
CA GLU A 92 14.78 -32.35 -91.14
C GLU A 92 15.10 -32.10 -89.65
N ILE A 93 16.04 -31.19 -89.35
CA ILE A 93 16.42 -30.81 -87.98
C ILE A 93 15.35 -29.88 -87.41
N ILE A 94 15.01 -28.81 -88.14
CA ILE A 94 14.03 -27.81 -87.70
C ILE A 94 12.64 -28.44 -87.56
N ARG A 95 12.27 -29.41 -88.40
CA ARG A 95 11.04 -30.19 -88.21
C ARG A 95 11.04 -30.97 -86.90
N GLN A 96 12.17 -31.55 -86.49
CA GLN A 96 12.28 -32.26 -85.21
C GLN A 96 12.24 -31.30 -84.01
N GLU A 97 12.95 -30.16 -84.08
CA GLU A 97 12.87 -29.12 -83.04
C GLU A 97 11.42 -28.62 -82.89
N TYR A 98 10.79 -28.24 -84.00
CA TYR A 98 9.40 -27.79 -84.02
C TYR A 98 8.43 -28.86 -83.49
N GLU A 99 8.54 -30.11 -83.94
CA GLU A 99 7.65 -31.18 -83.47
C GLU A 99 7.82 -31.47 -81.98
N SER A 100 9.03 -31.29 -81.42
CA SER A 100 9.23 -31.41 -79.97
C SER A 100 8.59 -30.24 -79.21
N TRP A 101 8.89 -28.99 -79.59
CA TRP A 101 8.32 -27.78 -78.98
C TRP A 101 6.79 -27.73 -79.10
N ALA A 102 6.25 -28.09 -80.26
CA ALA A 102 4.81 -28.07 -80.53
C ALA A 102 4.07 -29.20 -79.80
N SER A 103 4.75 -30.25 -79.34
CA SER A 103 4.11 -31.30 -78.54
C SER A 103 3.66 -30.80 -77.15
N ASP A 104 4.43 -29.88 -76.56
CA ASP A 104 4.11 -29.23 -75.30
C ASP A 104 3.27 -27.96 -75.49
N ASN A 105 3.61 -27.12 -76.49
CA ASN A 105 3.08 -25.75 -76.61
C ASN A 105 1.92 -25.60 -77.60
N ARG A 106 1.82 -26.46 -78.63
CA ARG A 106 0.83 -26.36 -79.73
C ARG A 106 0.29 -27.72 -80.22
N PRO A 107 -0.11 -28.66 -79.34
CA PRO A 107 -0.39 -30.05 -79.73
C PRO A 107 -1.57 -30.22 -80.70
N TRP A 108 -2.46 -29.22 -80.82
CA TRP A 108 -3.56 -29.21 -81.79
C TRP A 108 -3.07 -29.14 -83.24
N GLU A 109 -2.01 -28.38 -83.53
CA GLU A 109 -1.47 -28.29 -84.89
C GLU A 109 -0.85 -29.62 -85.34
N LEU A 110 -0.12 -30.30 -84.45
CA LEU A 110 0.43 -31.63 -84.71
C LEU A 110 -0.64 -32.71 -84.93
N VAL A 111 -1.89 -32.47 -84.50
CA VAL A 111 -3.04 -33.34 -84.83
C VAL A 111 -3.64 -32.93 -86.17
N PHE A 112 -3.85 -31.63 -86.42
CA PHE A 112 -4.41 -31.16 -87.69
C PHE A 112 -3.52 -31.48 -88.89
N GLN A 113 -2.19 -31.29 -88.80
CA GLN A 113 -1.26 -31.61 -89.88
C GLN A 113 -1.30 -33.11 -90.27
N LYS A 114 -1.57 -34.02 -89.31
CA LYS A 114 -1.70 -35.47 -89.56
C LYS A 114 -3.01 -35.88 -90.24
N VAL A 115 -3.99 -34.99 -90.29
CA VAL A 115 -5.36 -35.26 -90.80
C VAL A 115 -5.76 -34.24 -91.89
N ARG A 116 -4.82 -33.37 -92.29
CA ARG A 116 -5.00 -32.24 -93.23
C ARG A 116 -5.65 -32.68 -94.54
N ASP A 117 -5.24 -33.82 -95.09
CA ASP A 117 -5.79 -34.36 -96.34
C ASP A 117 -7.24 -34.83 -96.22
N GLU A 118 -7.65 -35.38 -95.07
CA GLU A 118 -9.04 -35.80 -94.84
C GLU A 118 -9.98 -34.60 -94.72
N TRP A 119 -9.55 -33.55 -94.00
CA TRP A 119 -10.29 -32.28 -93.93
C TRP A 119 -10.34 -31.57 -95.30
N ASN A 120 -9.24 -31.60 -96.06
CA ASN A 120 -9.19 -31.06 -97.43
C ASN A 120 -10.13 -31.81 -98.38
N ALA A 121 -10.20 -33.14 -98.30
CA ALA A 121 -11.11 -33.96 -99.11
C ALA A 121 -12.60 -33.62 -98.88
N VAL A 122 -12.96 -33.24 -97.65
CA VAL A 122 -14.31 -32.77 -97.27
C VAL A 122 -14.52 -31.26 -97.58
N ARG A 123 -13.51 -30.59 -98.16
CA ARG A 123 -13.46 -29.12 -98.42
C ARG A 123 -13.54 -28.25 -97.16
N LYS A 124 -13.03 -28.75 -96.03
CA LYS A 124 -12.98 -28.06 -94.74
C LYS A 124 -11.57 -27.59 -94.34
N GLY A 125 -10.64 -27.49 -95.29
CA GLY A 125 -9.27 -27.01 -95.04
C GLY A 125 -9.21 -25.60 -94.42
N GLU A 126 -10.12 -24.71 -94.81
CA GLU A 126 -10.25 -23.37 -94.22
C GLU A 126 -10.71 -23.40 -92.76
N GLU A 127 -11.51 -24.40 -92.36
CA GLU A 127 -11.92 -24.57 -90.96
C GLU A 127 -10.74 -24.95 -90.06
N ILE A 128 -9.75 -25.69 -90.59
CA ILE A 128 -8.50 -25.97 -89.85
C ILE A 128 -7.81 -24.65 -89.49
N LEU A 129 -7.58 -23.77 -90.46
CA LEU A 129 -6.88 -22.50 -90.22
C LEU A 129 -7.63 -21.62 -89.22
N LEU A 130 -8.97 -21.61 -89.26
CA LEU A 130 -9.80 -20.94 -88.26
C LEU A 130 -9.64 -21.54 -86.85
N PHE A 131 -9.66 -22.87 -86.72
CA PHE A 131 -9.48 -23.53 -85.42
C PHE A 131 -8.05 -23.36 -84.89
N LEU A 132 -7.02 -23.39 -85.74
CA LEU A 132 -5.65 -23.06 -85.37
C LEU A 132 -5.57 -21.63 -84.83
N ALA A 133 -6.01 -20.63 -85.60
CA ALA A 133 -5.98 -19.22 -85.19
C ALA A 133 -6.69 -18.95 -83.87
N ARG A 134 -7.81 -19.66 -83.60
CA ARG A 134 -8.54 -19.56 -82.33
C ARG A 134 -7.78 -20.20 -81.19
N CYS A 135 -7.32 -21.45 -81.33
CA CYS A 135 -6.53 -22.14 -80.31
C CYS A 135 -5.21 -21.42 -79.99
N ASP A 136 -4.53 -20.88 -81.00
CA ASP A 136 -3.28 -20.11 -80.86
C ASP A 136 -3.48 -18.71 -80.22
N SER A 137 -4.74 -18.24 -80.08
CA SER A 137 -5.08 -16.92 -79.53
C SER A 137 -5.57 -16.94 -78.07
N LEU A 138 -5.78 -18.12 -77.50
CA LEU A 138 -6.19 -18.30 -76.11
C LEU A 138 -4.99 -18.11 -75.15
N ASP A 139 -5.26 -17.84 -73.88
CA ASP A 139 -4.23 -17.80 -72.84
C ASP A 139 -3.61 -19.20 -72.63
N PRO A 140 -2.30 -19.34 -72.34
CA PRO A 140 -1.66 -20.62 -72.03
C PRO A 140 -2.38 -21.45 -70.95
N THR A 141 -3.09 -20.81 -70.02
CA THR A 141 -3.90 -21.46 -68.98
C THR A 141 -5.17 -22.15 -69.53
N SER A 142 -5.61 -21.78 -70.74
CA SER A 142 -6.68 -22.46 -71.49
C SER A 142 -6.19 -23.69 -72.25
N HIS A 143 -4.88 -23.83 -72.55
CA HIS A 143 -4.32 -24.93 -73.35
C HIS A 143 -4.70 -26.35 -72.84
N PRO A 144 -4.73 -26.65 -71.53
CA PRO A 144 -5.15 -27.96 -71.03
C PRO A 144 -6.61 -28.32 -71.37
N GLN A 145 -7.49 -27.33 -71.57
CA GLN A 145 -8.86 -27.56 -72.01
C GLN A 145 -8.91 -27.91 -73.51
N ILE A 146 -8.06 -27.27 -74.33
CA ILE A 146 -7.87 -27.61 -75.75
C ILE A 146 -7.29 -29.04 -75.89
N ALA A 147 -6.40 -29.46 -74.99
CA ALA A 147 -5.81 -30.80 -74.99
C ALA A 147 -6.86 -31.93 -74.90
N VAL A 148 -8.00 -31.68 -74.22
CA VAL A 148 -9.13 -32.64 -74.15
C VAL A 148 -9.88 -32.76 -75.48
N LEU A 149 -9.81 -31.74 -76.36
CA LEU A 149 -10.46 -31.72 -77.68
C LEU A 149 -9.61 -32.39 -78.78
N LEU A 150 -8.34 -32.71 -78.52
CA LEU A 150 -7.42 -33.34 -79.49
C LEU A 150 -7.98 -34.61 -80.19
N PRO A 151 -8.78 -35.48 -79.54
CA PRO A 151 -9.40 -36.61 -80.24
C PRO A 151 -10.45 -36.19 -81.29
N MET A 152 -11.12 -35.04 -81.10
CA MET A 152 -12.18 -34.56 -82.00
C MET A 152 -11.63 -33.89 -83.26
N PHE A 153 -10.45 -33.24 -83.19
CA PHE A 153 -9.75 -32.68 -84.36
C PHE A 153 -9.41 -33.74 -85.43
N LYS A 154 -9.38 -35.03 -85.06
CA LYS A 154 -9.17 -36.15 -85.99
C LYS A 154 -10.37 -36.50 -86.87
N SER A 155 -11.48 -35.76 -86.78
CA SER A 155 -12.72 -36.10 -87.49
C SER A 155 -13.43 -34.86 -88.03
N PRO A 156 -13.48 -34.64 -89.36
CA PRO A 156 -14.11 -33.44 -89.95
C PRO A 156 -15.63 -33.36 -89.71
N GLU A 157 -16.29 -34.49 -89.45
CA GLU A 157 -17.71 -34.53 -89.05
C GLU A 157 -17.98 -33.83 -87.71
N MET A 158 -16.99 -33.81 -86.81
CA MET A 158 -17.10 -33.20 -85.47
C MET A 158 -16.84 -31.69 -85.47
N SER A 159 -16.53 -31.08 -86.61
CA SER A 159 -16.31 -29.63 -86.80
C SER A 159 -17.36 -28.75 -86.11
N SER A 160 -18.65 -29.06 -86.29
CA SER A 160 -19.76 -28.30 -85.67
C SER A 160 -19.84 -28.43 -84.13
N ARG A 161 -19.20 -29.44 -83.55
CA ARG A 161 -19.08 -29.61 -82.10
C ARG A 161 -17.78 -29.00 -81.57
N LEU A 162 -16.68 -29.13 -82.30
CA LEU A 162 -15.41 -28.46 -82.02
C LEU A 162 -15.62 -26.94 -81.89
N ASP A 163 -16.34 -26.34 -82.83
CA ASP A 163 -16.73 -24.92 -82.78
C ASP A 163 -17.45 -24.55 -81.47
N GLN A 164 -18.43 -25.37 -81.05
CA GLN A 164 -19.18 -25.14 -79.80
C GLN A 164 -18.32 -25.30 -78.54
N GLU A 165 -17.43 -26.29 -78.48
CA GLU A 165 -16.56 -26.49 -77.32
C GLU A 165 -15.46 -25.42 -77.24
N ILE A 166 -14.85 -25.03 -78.38
CA ILE A 166 -13.88 -23.92 -78.43
C ILE A 166 -14.55 -22.61 -78.03
N SER A 167 -15.77 -22.31 -78.54
CA SER A 167 -16.51 -21.12 -78.09
C SER A 167 -16.97 -21.15 -76.64
N ARG A 168 -17.03 -22.30 -75.97
CA ARG A 168 -17.20 -22.34 -74.51
C ARG A 168 -15.90 -21.96 -73.79
N ILE A 169 -14.74 -22.40 -74.28
CA ILE A 169 -13.43 -22.03 -73.73
C ILE A 169 -13.21 -20.51 -73.89
N GLU A 170 -13.41 -19.97 -75.11
CA GLU A 170 -13.35 -18.53 -75.40
C GLU A 170 -14.29 -17.71 -74.48
N GLN A 171 -15.53 -18.15 -74.29
CA GLN A 171 -16.48 -17.46 -73.41
C GLN A 171 -16.10 -17.55 -71.92
N ASN A 172 -15.45 -18.63 -71.48
CA ASN A 172 -14.98 -18.77 -70.10
C ASN A 172 -13.78 -17.86 -69.86
N GLU A 173 -12.79 -17.85 -70.77
CA GLU A 173 -11.63 -16.97 -70.68
C GLU A 173 -12.04 -15.49 -70.74
N ALA A 174 -12.97 -15.11 -71.63
CA ALA A 174 -13.50 -13.75 -71.69
C ALA A 174 -14.23 -13.32 -70.40
N ARG A 175 -14.91 -14.25 -69.70
CA ARG A 175 -15.47 -13.98 -68.37
C ARG A 175 -14.38 -13.79 -67.33
N GLN A 176 -13.34 -14.61 -67.34
CA GLN A 176 -12.24 -14.56 -66.37
C GLN A 176 -11.36 -13.31 -66.55
N ARG A 177 -10.99 -12.96 -67.79
CA ARG A 177 -10.35 -11.68 -68.13
C ARG A 177 -11.19 -10.48 -67.68
N ARG A 178 -12.52 -10.55 -67.80
CA ARG A 178 -13.42 -9.50 -67.26
C ARG A 178 -13.43 -9.45 -65.73
N THR A 179 -13.39 -10.60 -65.04
CA THR A 179 -13.27 -10.63 -63.58
C THR A 179 -11.94 -10.01 -63.11
N ILE A 180 -10.84 -10.30 -63.81
CA ILE A 180 -9.53 -9.67 -63.59
C ILE A 180 -9.61 -8.16 -63.79
N PHE A 181 -10.17 -7.70 -64.91
CA PHE A 181 -10.33 -6.26 -65.18
C PHE A 181 -11.14 -5.55 -64.08
N ASN A 182 -12.30 -6.09 -63.70
CA ASN A 182 -13.12 -5.53 -62.63
C ASN A 182 -12.37 -5.48 -61.28
N ALA A 183 -11.51 -6.47 -60.99
CA ALA A 183 -10.72 -6.51 -59.76
C ALA A 183 -9.55 -5.50 -59.78
N ILE A 184 -8.91 -5.31 -60.94
CA ILE A 184 -7.88 -4.28 -61.16
C ILE A 184 -8.50 -2.89 -61.02
N GLU A 185 -9.66 -2.64 -61.62
CA GLU A 185 -10.43 -1.39 -61.48
C GLU A 185 -10.74 -1.10 -60.01
N SER A 186 -11.25 -2.09 -59.25
CA SER A 186 -11.49 -1.97 -57.81
C SER A 186 -10.23 -1.75 -56.97
N LEU A 187 -9.08 -2.33 -57.33
CA LEU A 187 -7.81 -2.12 -56.62
C LEU A 187 -7.19 -0.75 -56.93
N LYS A 188 -7.45 -0.22 -58.13
CA LYS A 188 -7.03 1.11 -58.58
C LYS A 188 -7.81 2.22 -57.89
N ASP A 189 -9.13 2.04 -57.73
CA ASP A 189 -9.97 2.92 -56.90
C ASP A 189 -9.54 2.92 -55.42
N GLN A 190 -8.92 1.83 -54.95
CA GLN A 190 -8.32 1.71 -53.60
C GLN A 190 -6.88 2.28 -53.51
N GLY A 191 -6.32 2.78 -54.61
CA GLY A 191 -5.02 3.46 -54.66
C GLY A 191 -3.80 2.57 -54.90
N TYR A 192 -3.96 1.29 -55.26
CA TYR A 192 -2.83 0.44 -55.66
C TYR A 192 -2.45 0.65 -57.13
N ASP A 193 -1.14 0.61 -57.44
CA ASP A 193 -0.67 0.44 -58.81
C ASP A 193 -0.76 -1.03 -59.21
N VAL A 194 -1.59 -1.31 -60.21
CA VAL A 194 -1.99 -2.66 -60.66
C VAL A 194 -2.12 -2.78 -62.18
N ASP A 195 -1.77 -1.74 -62.95
CA ASP A 195 -1.98 -1.74 -64.41
C ASP A 195 -1.16 -2.82 -65.12
N TYR A 196 0.01 -3.19 -64.56
CA TYR A 196 0.88 -4.26 -65.06
C TYR A 196 0.22 -5.65 -65.03
N ILE A 197 -0.81 -5.87 -64.20
CA ILE A 197 -1.46 -7.17 -64.05
C ILE A 197 -2.23 -7.57 -65.33
N LEU A 198 -2.59 -6.59 -66.17
CA LEU A 198 -3.25 -6.83 -67.47
C LEU A 198 -2.35 -7.53 -68.50
N GLU A 199 -1.03 -7.48 -68.34
CA GLU A 199 -0.06 -8.12 -69.25
C GLU A 199 0.36 -9.53 -68.78
N MET A 200 -0.05 -9.95 -67.57
CA MET A 200 0.30 -11.23 -66.98
C MET A 200 -0.62 -12.38 -67.47
N PRO A 201 -0.09 -13.62 -67.59
CA PRO A 201 -0.91 -14.82 -67.82
C PRO A 201 -2.02 -14.96 -66.77
N MET A 202 -3.21 -15.39 -67.19
CA MET A 202 -4.45 -15.24 -66.41
C MET A 202 -4.39 -15.81 -64.97
N VAL A 203 -3.68 -16.91 -64.75
CA VAL A 203 -3.51 -17.51 -63.41
C VAL A 203 -2.57 -16.69 -62.52
N GLN A 204 -1.47 -16.17 -63.06
CA GLN A 204 -0.55 -15.30 -62.32
C GLN A 204 -1.22 -13.96 -61.98
N ALA A 205 -2.02 -13.43 -62.91
CA ALA A 205 -2.83 -12.23 -62.67
C ALA A 205 -3.81 -12.42 -61.50
N LEU A 206 -4.52 -13.55 -61.45
CA LEU A 206 -5.42 -13.88 -60.33
C LEU A 206 -4.66 -14.07 -59.02
N GLU A 207 -3.51 -14.75 -59.02
CA GLU A 207 -2.68 -14.96 -57.83
C GLU A 207 -2.23 -13.62 -57.23
N GLN A 208 -1.66 -12.72 -58.05
CA GLN A 208 -1.28 -11.36 -57.62
C GLN A 208 -2.47 -10.56 -57.08
N ILE A 209 -3.62 -10.61 -57.76
CA ILE A 209 -4.86 -9.98 -57.26
C ILE A 209 -5.25 -10.51 -55.89
N THR A 210 -5.18 -11.82 -55.65
CA THR A 210 -5.52 -12.39 -54.32
C THR A 210 -4.56 -11.96 -53.21
N VAL A 211 -3.26 -11.82 -53.50
CA VAL A 211 -2.28 -11.31 -52.53
C VAL A 211 -2.56 -9.84 -52.19
N ILE A 212 -2.78 -8.99 -53.20
CA ILE A 212 -3.06 -7.56 -52.99
C ILE A 212 -4.40 -7.38 -52.25
N GLN A 213 -5.45 -8.13 -52.62
CA GLN A 213 -6.74 -8.11 -51.94
C GLN A 213 -6.64 -8.57 -50.47
N ARG A 214 -5.87 -9.64 -50.19
CA ARG A 214 -5.63 -10.08 -48.81
C ARG A 214 -4.96 -8.97 -48.00
N ARG A 215 -3.86 -8.41 -48.49
CA ARG A 215 -3.16 -7.29 -47.85
C ARG A 215 -4.10 -6.10 -47.62
N HIS A 216 -4.93 -5.74 -48.61
CA HIS A 216 -5.94 -4.69 -48.45
C HIS A 216 -6.93 -4.99 -47.31
N THR A 217 -7.46 -6.21 -47.22
CA THR A 217 -8.34 -6.59 -46.10
C THR A 217 -7.64 -6.52 -44.75
N GLU A 218 -6.36 -6.90 -44.66
CA GLU A 218 -5.57 -6.78 -43.44
C GLU A 218 -5.42 -5.30 -43.02
N HIS A 219 -5.07 -4.40 -43.95
CA HIS A 219 -5.05 -2.95 -43.72
C HIS A 219 -6.41 -2.36 -43.32
N GLU A 220 -7.52 -2.82 -43.88
CA GLU A 220 -8.85 -2.32 -43.47
C GLU A 220 -9.25 -2.85 -42.08
N THR A 221 -8.87 -4.08 -41.69
CA THR A 221 -9.06 -4.50 -40.29
C THR A 221 -8.24 -3.66 -39.31
N ILE A 222 -7.04 -3.23 -39.70
CA ILE A 222 -6.20 -2.32 -38.90
C ILE A 222 -6.87 -0.94 -38.78
N ARG A 223 -7.39 -0.40 -39.89
CA ARG A 223 -8.12 0.88 -39.90
C ARG A 223 -9.37 0.85 -39.02
N LEU A 224 -10.15 -0.24 -39.07
CA LEU A 224 -11.32 -0.43 -38.21
C LEU A 224 -10.91 -0.53 -36.73
N LEU A 225 -9.82 -1.23 -36.39
CA LEU A 225 -9.32 -1.29 -34.99
C LEU A 225 -8.86 0.09 -34.48
N ILE A 226 -8.24 0.92 -35.33
CA ILE A 226 -7.86 2.29 -34.96
C ILE A 226 -9.12 3.13 -34.63
N ILE A 227 -10.17 3.03 -35.46
CA ILE A 227 -11.44 3.74 -35.26
C ILE A 227 -12.18 3.22 -34.01
N ASP A 228 -12.38 1.90 -33.90
CA ASP A 228 -13.19 1.29 -32.85
C ASP A 228 -12.50 1.23 -31.48
N GLN A 229 -11.16 1.28 -31.42
CA GLN A 229 -10.39 1.06 -30.17
C GLN A 229 -9.46 2.20 -29.74
N LEU A 230 -9.07 3.13 -30.64
CA LEU A 230 -8.17 4.25 -30.30
C LEU A 230 -8.86 5.61 -30.39
N ALA A 231 -9.68 5.84 -31.42
CA ALA A 231 -10.38 7.12 -31.59
C ALA A 231 -11.40 7.40 -30.47
N SER A 232 -11.88 6.36 -29.77
CA SER A 232 -12.67 6.51 -28.55
C SER A 232 -11.92 7.17 -27.39
N PHE A 233 -10.58 7.13 -27.37
CA PHE A 233 -9.76 7.70 -26.29
C PHE A 233 -9.07 9.02 -26.69
N ASP A 234 -8.45 9.10 -27.88
CA ASP A 234 -7.94 10.37 -28.44
C ASP A 234 -7.87 10.30 -29.99
N ASP A 235 -8.59 11.20 -30.65
CA ASP A 235 -8.53 11.43 -32.11
C ASP A 235 -7.10 11.61 -32.63
N LYS A 236 -6.18 12.18 -31.84
CA LYS A 236 -4.79 12.40 -32.24
C LYS A 236 -4.00 11.09 -32.29
N ILE A 237 -4.18 10.24 -31.27
CA ILE A 237 -3.58 8.90 -31.25
C ILE A 237 -4.11 8.11 -32.46
N ALA A 238 -5.42 8.15 -32.72
CA ALA A 238 -5.99 7.51 -33.90
C ALA A 238 -5.40 8.04 -35.23
N GLN A 239 -5.19 9.36 -35.36
CA GLN A 239 -4.53 9.95 -36.53
C GLN A 239 -3.07 9.52 -36.68
N ASP A 240 -2.29 9.47 -35.59
CA ASP A 240 -0.89 9.05 -35.62
C ASP A 240 -0.73 7.55 -35.94
N TYR A 241 -1.71 6.71 -35.61
CA TYR A 241 -1.74 5.31 -36.07
C TYR A 241 -2.26 5.17 -37.51
N GLU A 242 -3.18 6.03 -37.97
CA GLU A 242 -3.64 6.02 -39.36
C GLU A 242 -2.54 6.49 -40.34
N THR A 243 -1.70 7.46 -39.98
CA THR A 243 -0.54 7.85 -40.80
C THR A 243 0.49 6.73 -40.92
N GLN A 244 0.84 6.07 -39.81
CA GLN A 244 1.70 4.87 -39.83
C GLN A 244 1.09 3.73 -40.68
N ARG A 245 -0.24 3.54 -40.66
CA ARG A 245 -0.94 2.57 -41.52
C ARG A 245 -0.80 2.91 -43.01
N LEU A 246 -0.77 4.20 -43.36
CA LEU A 246 -0.57 4.67 -44.74
C LEU A 246 0.89 4.52 -45.19
N GLU A 247 1.88 4.79 -44.33
CA GLU A 247 3.30 4.54 -44.63
C GLU A 247 3.56 3.04 -44.91
N LEU A 248 2.92 2.15 -44.14
CA LEU A 248 2.98 0.71 -44.33
C LEU A 248 2.29 0.21 -45.63
N LEU A 249 1.38 0.98 -46.25
CA LEU A 249 0.82 0.61 -47.56
C LEU A 249 1.88 0.67 -48.68
N SER A 250 2.84 1.59 -48.55
CA SER A 250 3.92 1.78 -49.52
C SER A 250 5.11 0.84 -49.34
N GLU A 251 5.45 0.48 -48.09
CA GLU A 251 6.74 -0.19 -47.79
C GLU A 251 6.62 -1.50 -46.97
N GLY A 252 5.45 -1.84 -46.43
CA GLY A 252 5.30 -2.94 -45.45
C GLY A 252 5.08 -4.35 -46.04
N ASN A 253 5.59 -5.36 -45.35
CA ASN A 253 5.30 -6.79 -45.57
C ASN A 253 4.14 -7.25 -44.67
N GLU A 254 3.56 -8.43 -44.95
CA GLU A 254 2.50 -9.02 -44.09
C GLU A 254 2.91 -9.14 -42.61
N ILE A 255 4.20 -9.40 -42.34
CA ILE A 255 4.75 -9.49 -40.97
C ILE A 255 4.67 -8.13 -40.27
N ASP A 256 5.06 -7.05 -40.95
CA ASP A 256 5.05 -5.69 -40.40
C ASP A 256 3.62 -5.24 -40.06
N LEU A 257 2.63 -5.68 -40.86
CA LEU A 257 1.20 -5.45 -40.61
C LEU A 257 0.67 -6.25 -39.41
N MET A 258 1.09 -7.52 -39.24
CA MET A 258 0.73 -8.30 -38.04
C MET A 258 1.35 -7.71 -36.77
N ASP A 259 2.62 -7.31 -36.83
CA ASP A 259 3.31 -6.63 -35.73
C ASP A 259 2.62 -5.30 -35.39
N PHE A 260 2.26 -4.49 -36.40
CA PHE A 260 1.54 -3.23 -36.20
C PHE A 260 0.14 -3.44 -35.58
N LYS A 261 -0.61 -4.42 -36.07
CA LYS A 261 -1.89 -4.85 -35.48
C LYS A 261 -1.73 -5.28 -34.01
N SER A 262 -0.67 -6.03 -33.69
CA SER A 262 -0.39 -6.46 -32.31
C SER A 262 -0.09 -5.29 -31.38
N LYS A 263 0.62 -4.25 -31.87
CA LYS A 263 0.90 -3.01 -31.11
C LYS A 263 -0.37 -2.23 -30.82
N ILE A 264 -1.25 -2.05 -31.82
CA ILE A 264 -2.56 -1.40 -31.66
C ILE A 264 -3.40 -2.15 -30.61
N MET A 265 -3.52 -3.48 -30.73
CA MET A 265 -4.26 -4.29 -29.77
C MET A 265 -3.68 -4.15 -28.36
N ALA A 266 -2.36 -4.27 -28.18
CA ALA A 266 -1.71 -4.13 -26.88
C ALA A 266 -1.92 -2.75 -26.23
N ILE A 267 -1.96 -1.67 -27.02
CA ILE A 267 -2.19 -0.31 -26.54
C ILE A 267 -3.67 -0.09 -26.20
N SER A 268 -4.61 -0.61 -26.99
CA SER A 268 -6.03 -0.58 -26.63
C SER A 268 -6.29 -1.36 -25.34
N ASP A 269 -5.68 -2.53 -25.20
CA ASP A 269 -5.73 -3.39 -24.02
C ASP A 269 -5.22 -2.67 -22.75
N ASP A 270 -4.21 -1.81 -22.88
CA ASP A 270 -3.66 -1.00 -21.79
C ASP A 270 -4.60 0.17 -21.44
N LEU A 271 -5.09 0.91 -22.44
CA LEU A 271 -6.09 1.98 -22.26
C LEU A 271 -7.37 1.47 -21.59
N TYR A 272 -7.89 0.30 -22.01
CA TYR A 272 -9.05 -0.33 -21.36
C TYR A 272 -8.76 -0.78 -19.92
N LYS A 273 -7.57 -1.33 -19.63
CA LYS A 273 -7.18 -1.70 -18.25
C LYS A 273 -7.05 -0.47 -17.35
N ARG A 274 -6.51 0.63 -17.86
CA ARG A 274 -6.44 1.90 -17.13
C ARG A 274 -7.82 2.53 -16.92
N LEU A 275 -8.71 2.48 -17.92
CA LEU A 275 -10.10 2.91 -17.73
C LEU A 275 -10.84 2.10 -16.67
N VAL A 276 -10.60 0.79 -16.57
CA VAL A 276 -11.17 -0.04 -15.50
C VAL A 276 -10.62 0.39 -14.14
N SER A 277 -9.29 0.49 -13.96
CA SER A 277 -8.72 0.86 -12.66
C SER A 277 -9.07 2.29 -12.21
N VAL A 278 -9.18 3.23 -13.15
CA VAL A 278 -9.66 4.60 -12.94
C VAL A 278 -11.12 4.59 -12.45
N ASN A 279 -11.98 3.77 -13.04
CA ASN A 279 -13.36 3.60 -12.56
C ASN A 279 -13.42 2.90 -11.19
N ASP A 280 -12.64 1.84 -10.96
CA ASP A 280 -12.60 1.11 -9.68
C ASP A 280 -12.21 2.04 -8.51
N VAL A 281 -11.24 2.93 -8.73
CA VAL A 281 -10.86 3.96 -7.74
C VAL A 281 -12.04 4.86 -7.39
N ILE A 282 -12.80 5.35 -8.38
CA ILE A 282 -13.96 6.21 -8.16
C ILE A 282 -15.14 5.45 -7.54
N PHE A 283 -15.36 4.19 -7.91
CA PHE A 283 -16.34 3.35 -7.21
C PHE A 283 -15.95 3.18 -5.73
N SER A 284 -14.67 2.97 -5.40
CA SER A 284 -14.20 2.91 -4.01
C SER A 284 -14.37 4.22 -3.23
N TRP A 285 -14.44 5.37 -3.92
CA TRP A 285 -14.76 6.67 -3.32
C TRP A 285 -16.27 6.85 -3.13
N ARG A 286 -17.09 6.41 -4.10
CA ARG A 286 -18.56 6.40 -4.00
C ARG A 286 -19.04 5.48 -2.87
N GLU A 287 -18.42 4.30 -2.69
CA GLU A 287 -18.69 3.38 -1.56
C GLU A 287 -18.38 4.01 -0.19
N LYS A 288 -17.39 4.92 -0.13
CA LYS A 288 -17.05 5.72 1.07
C LYS A 288 -17.98 6.93 1.26
N GLY A 289 -19.04 7.06 0.46
CA GLY A 289 -20.07 8.10 0.58
C GLY A 289 -19.77 9.41 -0.15
N ILE A 290 -18.81 9.43 -1.09
CA ILE A 290 -18.48 10.65 -1.86
C ILE A 290 -19.40 10.78 -3.08
N ILE A 291 -19.97 11.97 -3.24
CA ILE A 291 -20.97 12.30 -4.26
C ILE A 291 -20.27 13.05 -5.40
N PHE A 292 -20.18 12.42 -6.56
CA PHE A 292 -19.70 13.04 -7.79
C PHE A 292 -20.88 13.64 -8.59
N PRO A 293 -20.69 14.74 -9.36
CA PRO A 293 -21.76 15.37 -10.13
C PRO A 293 -22.42 14.47 -11.20
N HIS A 294 -21.75 13.38 -11.59
CA HIS A 294 -22.21 12.42 -12.59
C HIS A 294 -22.19 11.01 -11.98
N ALA A 295 -23.30 10.29 -12.13
CA ALA A 295 -23.47 8.92 -11.63
C ALA A 295 -22.91 7.86 -12.59
N ASP A 296 -22.74 8.21 -13.87
CA ASP A 296 -22.17 7.34 -14.90
C ASP A 296 -20.72 6.92 -14.55
N ALA A 297 -20.23 5.89 -15.23
CA ALA A 297 -18.81 5.55 -15.28
C ALA A 297 -18.05 6.51 -16.21
N ILE A 298 -16.74 6.65 -15.99
CA ILE A 298 -15.85 7.45 -16.85
C ILE A 298 -15.85 6.91 -18.27
N ARG A 299 -15.97 7.84 -19.23
CA ARG A 299 -15.95 7.55 -20.67
C ARG A 299 -14.50 7.42 -21.17
N PRO A 300 -14.25 6.61 -22.21
CA PRO A 300 -12.95 6.54 -22.90
C PRO A 300 -12.34 7.91 -23.22
N GLU A 301 -13.17 8.85 -23.71
CA GLU A 301 -12.81 10.24 -24.06
C GLU A 301 -12.23 11.04 -22.88
N GLU A 302 -12.68 10.76 -21.65
CA GLU A 302 -12.30 11.52 -20.45
C GLU A 302 -11.07 10.93 -19.73
N LEU A 303 -10.62 9.73 -20.12
CA LEU A 303 -9.64 8.93 -19.37
C LEU A 303 -8.38 9.72 -18.98
N MET A 304 -7.79 10.42 -19.94
CA MET A 304 -6.52 11.12 -19.76
C MET A 304 -6.64 12.33 -18.81
N GLU A 305 -7.81 12.98 -18.76
CA GLU A 305 -8.10 14.07 -17.82
C GLU A 305 -8.24 13.51 -16.40
N TRP A 306 -8.97 12.41 -16.23
CA TRP A 306 -9.12 11.75 -14.93
C TRP A 306 -7.82 11.12 -14.41
N GLU A 307 -7.01 10.47 -15.26
CA GLU A 307 -5.66 9.98 -14.88
C GLU A 307 -4.78 11.09 -14.33
N THR A 308 -4.82 12.27 -14.95
CA THR A 308 -4.05 13.46 -14.53
C THR A 308 -4.55 14.01 -13.19
N ASN A 309 -5.88 14.03 -12.98
CA ASN A 309 -6.51 14.68 -11.83
C ASN A 309 -6.70 13.76 -10.61
N ILE A 310 -6.68 12.42 -10.78
CA ILE A 310 -6.82 11.43 -9.71
C ILE A 310 -5.92 11.64 -8.48
N PRO A 311 -4.62 12.01 -8.57
CA PRO A 311 -3.83 12.27 -7.38
C PRO A 311 -4.31 13.50 -6.59
N GLU A 312 -4.80 14.54 -7.25
CA GLU A 312 -5.32 15.75 -6.59
C GLU A 312 -6.70 15.49 -5.98
N ILE A 313 -7.58 14.83 -6.73
CA ILE A 313 -8.90 14.40 -6.26
C ILE A 313 -8.75 13.40 -5.10
N GLY A 314 -7.82 12.45 -5.19
CA GLY A 314 -7.55 11.49 -4.11
C GLY A 314 -7.07 12.16 -2.82
N ASN A 315 -6.29 13.24 -2.91
CA ASN A 315 -5.90 14.04 -1.75
C ASN A 315 -7.08 14.81 -1.15
N SER A 316 -7.96 15.43 -1.96
CA SER A 316 -9.15 16.12 -1.45
C SER A 316 -10.17 15.15 -0.86
N VAL A 317 -10.34 13.97 -1.46
CA VAL A 317 -11.11 12.83 -0.96
C VAL A 317 -10.61 12.36 0.40
N ASN A 318 -9.30 12.13 0.56
CA ASN A 318 -8.74 11.69 1.83
C ASN A 318 -8.89 12.77 2.91
N LYS A 319 -8.70 14.05 2.57
CA LYS A 319 -8.97 15.18 3.47
C LYS A 319 -10.44 15.17 3.92
N HIS A 320 -11.38 15.10 2.97
CA HIS A 320 -12.82 15.08 3.26
C HIS A 320 -13.21 13.94 4.21
N LEU A 321 -12.74 12.73 3.91
CA LEU A 321 -13.06 11.53 4.71
C LEU A 321 -12.48 11.59 6.13
N GLU A 322 -11.27 12.14 6.32
CA GLU A 322 -10.70 12.30 7.66
C GLU A 322 -11.54 13.26 8.53
N TRP A 323 -11.96 14.39 7.97
CA TRP A 323 -12.82 15.35 8.69
C TRP A 323 -14.24 14.82 8.89
N LEU A 324 -14.76 14.03 7.95
CA LEU A 324 -16.04 13.34 8.08
C LEU A 324 -16.00 12.27 9.19
N GLU A 325 -14.91 11.51 9.33
CA GLU A 325 -14.71 10.55 10.43
C GLU A 325 -14.62 11.27 11.80
N ARG A 326 -13.91 12.41 11.86
CA ARG A 326 -13.87 13.28 13.05
C ARG A 326 -15.27 13.82 13.40
N TYR A 327 -16.04 14.27 12.41
CA TYR A 327 -17.40 14.77 12.59
C TYR A 327 -18.36 13.67 13.10
N GLN A 328 -18.28 12.46 12.54
CA GLN A 328 -19.08 11.31 12.99
C GLN A 328 -18.80 10.96 14.46
N LYS A 329 -17.54 10.98 14.91
CA LYS A 329 -17.21 10.75 16.32
C LYS A 329 -17.87 11.77 17.24
N ILE A 330 -17.83 13.07 16.89
CA ILE A 330 -18.51 14.12 17.66
C ILE A 330 -20.04 13.91 17.65
N ILE A 331 -20.64 13.61 16.49
CA ILE A 331 -22.07 13.30 16.36
C ILE A 331 -22.51 12.17 17.30
N THR A 332 -21.73 11.08 17.41
CA THR A 332 -22.14 9.93 18.24
C THR A 332 -22.32 10.27 19.72
N LEU A 333 -21.74 11.37 20.19
CA LEU A 333 -21.92 11.90 21.53
C LEU A 333 -22.92 13.06 21.55
N TRP A 334 -22.87 13.94 20.55
CA TRP A 334 -23.69 15.16 20.46
C TRP A 334 -24.64 15.14 19.24
N PRO A 335 -25.73 14.34 19.27
CA PRO A 335 -26.63 14.18 18.11
C PRO A 335 -27.38 15.45 17.70
N GLU A 336 -27.45 16.47 18.56
CA GLU A 336 -28.02 17.79 18.22
C GLU A 336 -27.25 18.49 17.07
N ALA A 337 -25.94 18.20 16.94
CA ALA A 337 -25.06 18.81 15.95
C ALA A 337 -25.16 18.18 14.54
N ILE A 338 -25.94 17.10 14.35
CA ILE A 338 -26.15 16.44 13.04
C ILE A 338 -26.64 17.45 11.98
N SER A 339 -27.59 18.30 12.38
CA SER A 339 -28.24 19.29 11.51
C SER A 339 -27.30 20.36 10.93
N GLN A 340 -26.08 20.50 11.45
CA GLN A 340 -25.11 21.49 11.01
C GLN A 340 -24.30 21.00 9.81
N GLY A 341 -23.85 19.73 9.82
CA GLY A 341 -22.93 19.16 8.83
C GLY A 341 -23.56 18.23 7.81
N GLU A 342 -24.78 17.72 8.05
CA GLU A 342 -25.56 16.89 7.11
C GLU A 342 -25.53 17.36 5.64
N PRO A 343 -25.74 18.65 5.29
CA PRO A 343 -25.77 19.09 3.88
C PRO A 343 -24.40 19.05 3.17
N TYR A 344 -23.30 18.86 3.89
CA TYR A 344 -21.93 18.87 3.34
C TYR A 344 -21.34 17.46 3.16
N ILE A 345 -21.96 16.44 3.77
CA ILE A 345 -21.54 15.04 3.69
C ILE A 345 -21.38 14.61 2.22
N GLY A 346 -20.24 13.99 1.90
CA GLY A 346 -19.94 13.49 0.55
C GLY A 346 -19.57 14.52 -0.52
N TYR A 347 -19.82 15.82 -0.32
CA TYR A 347 -19.52 16.86 -1.31
C TYR A 347 -18.11 17.47 -1.14
N LEU A 348 -17.18 17.14 -2.04
CA LEU A 348 -15.79 17.60 -1.97
C LEU A 348 -15.62 19.13 -2.07
N GLU A 349 -16.54 19.83 -2.76
CA GLU A 349 -16.55 21.31 -2.81
C GLU A 349 -16.79 21.95 -1.43
N ASN A 350 -17.37 21.20 -0.50
CA ASN A 350 -17.71 21.65 0.85
C ASN A 350 -16.73 21.14 1.92
N THR A 351 -15.52 20.67 1.55
CA THR A 351 -14.49 20.23 2.51
C THR A 351 -14.25 21.25 3.61
N GLU A 352 -14.01 22.52 3.24
CA GLU A 352 -13.69 23.56 4.23
C GLU A 352 -14.90 23.88 5.14
N ASN A 353 -16.14 23.77 4.64
CA ASN A 353 -17.34 23.95 5.46
C ASN A 353 -17.48 22.87 6.54
N ILE A 354 -17.06 21.61 6.26
CA ILE A 354 -16.98 20.57 7.30
C ILE A 354 -15.86 20.87 8.30
N ILE A 355 -14.71 21.38 7.83
CA ILE A 355 -13.57 21.71 8.69
C ILE A 355 -13.96 22.79 9.69
N ASP A 356 -14.56 23.90 9.22
CA ASP A 356 -15.04 24.98 10.08
C ASP A 356 -16.01 24.45 11.17
N ILE A 357 -16.97 23.60 10.78
CA ILE A 357 -17.94 23.00 11.72
C ILE A 357 -17.27 22.06 12.73
N VAL A 358 -16.31 21.24 12.30
CA VAL A 358 -15.59 20.33 13.19
C VAL A 358 -14.65 21.10 14.13
N GLU A 359 -14.01 22.17 13.66
CA GLU A 359 -13.18 23.03 14.50
C GLU A 359 -14.00 23.85 15.50
N ASP A 360 -15.17 24.38 15.12
CA ASP A 360 -16.11 25.02 16.05
C ASP A 360 -16.63 24.04 17.11
N LEU A 361 -17.05 22.83 16.72
CA LEU A 361 -17.47 21.80 17.68
C LEU A 361 -16.33 21.35 18.62
N GLN A 362 -15.08 21.28 18.12
CA GLN A 362 -13.91 21.03 18.98
C GLN A 362 -13.56 22.22 19.89
N GLN A 363 -13.84 23.45 19.47
CA GLN A 363 -13.70 24.63 20.34
C GLN A 363 -14.77 24.64 21.44
N GLU A 364 -16.02 24.27 21.11
CA GLU A 364 -17.09 24.10 22.10
C GLU A 364 -16.75 22.97 23.10
N TRP A 365 -16.21 21.85 22.62
CA TRP A 365 -15.73 20.75 23.45
C TRP A 365 -14.68 21.22 24.46
N ARG A 366 -13.59 21.84 23.98
CA ARG A 366 -12.51 22.37 24.83
C ARG A 366 -13.01 23.44 25.79
N ARG A 367 -14.03 24.24 25.41
CA ARG A 367 -14.64 25.23 26.31
C ARG A 367 -15.36 24.55 27.48
N LEU A 368 -16.17 23.52 27.21
CA LEU A 368 -16.89 22.76 28.24
C LEU A 368 -15.94 21.95 29.12
N GLU A 369 -14.89 21.36 28.53
CA GLU A 369 -13.79 20.66 29.22
C GLU A 369 -13.09 21.60 30.22
N LEU A 370 -12.65 22.78 29.77
CA LEU A 370 -12.02 23.79 30.63
C LEU A 370 -12.97 24.35 31.69
N GLU A 371 -14.27 24.52 31.38
CA GLU A 371 -15.28 24.94 32.35
C GLU A 371 -15.43 23.90 33.47
N CYS A 372 -15.59 22.62 33.12
CA CYS A 372 -15.65 21.51 34.07
C CYS A 372 -14.39 21.41 34.94
N LEU A 373 -13.20 21.46 34.32
CA LEU A 373 -11.93 21.43 35.06
C LEU A 373 -11.80 22.63 36.00
N SER A 374 -12.19 23.84 35.59
CA SER A 374 -12.15 25.02 36.47
C SER A 374 -13.10 24.92 37.69
N LEU A 375 -14.24 24.23 37.53
CA LEU A 375 -15.14 23.92 38.63
C LEU A 375 -14.52 22.89 39.57
N ILE A 376 -13.94 21.80 39.04
CA ILE A 376 -13.26 20.78 39.84
C ILE A 376 -12.08 21.39 40.60
N GLU A 377 -11.19 22.12 39.93
CA GLU A 377 -10.00 22.76 40.52
C GLU A 377 -10.41 23.69 41.68
N LYS A 378 -11.49 24.47 41.50
CA LYS A 378 -12.04 25.31 42.58
C LYS A 378 -12.39 24.48 43.82
N PHE A 379 -13.03 23.33 43.67
CA PHE A 379 -13.48 22.50 44.80
C PHE A 379 -12.36 21.60 45.38
N GLN A 380 -11.43 21.11 44.56
CA GLN A 380 -10.18 20.47 45.00
C GLN A 380 -9.33 21.42 45.85
N ASN A 381 -9.24 22.71 45.48
CA ASN A 381 -8.56 23.74 46.29
C ASN A 381 -9.24 24.00 47.65
N HIS A 382 -10.51 23.58 47.85
CA HIS A 382 -11.19 23.60 49.16
C HIS A 382 -11.11 22.24 49.89
N GLY A 383 -10.32 21.30 49.37
CA GLY A 383 -9.99 20.02 49.99
C GLY A 383 -10.87 18.83 49.59
N LEU A 384 -11.78 18.97 48.62
CA LEU A 384 -12.59 17.84 48.12
C LEU A 384 -11.79 16.97 47.14
N LEU A 385 -11.85 15.65 47.28
CA LEU A 385 -11.35 14.73 46.26
C LEU A 385 -12.43 14.58 45.18
N LEU A 386 -12.06 14.71 43.89
CA LEU A 386 -13.02 14.77 42.77
C LEU A 386 -12.53 14.02 41.51
N ASP A 387 -11.45 13.27 41.64
CA ASP A 387 -10.59 12.76 40.56
C ASP A 387 -11.35 11.81 39.60
N THR A 388 -12.43 11.18 40.08
CA THR A 388 -13.33 10.36 39.24
C THR A 388 -14.00 11.13 38.11
N TYR A 389 -14.25 12.43 38.29
CA TYR A 389 -14.94 13.27 37.31
C TYR A 389 -14.05 13.61 36.11
N GLU A 390 -12.72 13.55 36.24
CA GLU A 390 -11.77 13.78 35.15
C GLU A 390 -12.03 12.79 33.99
N SER A 391 -12.20 11.50 34.31
CA SER A 391 -12.53 10.45 33.33
C SER A 391 -13.89 10.64 32.61
N MET A 392 -14.84 11.35 33.23
CA MET A 392 -16.11 11.69 32.60
C MET A 392 -15.99 12.91 31.68
N ILE A 393 -15.11 13.87 32.01
CA ILE A 393 -14.82 15.05 31.20
C ILE A 393 -14.08 14.67 29.91
N GLU A 394 -13.12 13.74 29.97
CA GLU A 394 -12.45 13.20 28.78
C GLU A 394 -13.43 12.48 27.84
N GLY A 395 -14.48 11.86 28.38
CA GLY A 395 -15.46 11.06 27.63
C GLY A 395 -16.59 11.86 26.98
N ASP A 396 -17.26 12.74 27.74
CA ASP A 396 -18.20 13.74 27.21
C ASP A 396 -18.30 14.94 28.17
N PRO A 397 -17.66 16.08 27.87
CA PRO A 397 -17.65 17.23 28.77
C PRO A 397 -19.03 17.89 28.89
N LYS A 398 -19.98 17.66 27.96
CA LYS A 398 -21.33 18.23 28.01
C LYS A 398 -22.19 17.51 29.05
N ASN A 399 -22.18 16.18 29.03
CA ASN A 399 -22.80 15.37 30.08
C ASN A 399 -22.07 15.53 31.42
N ALA A 400 -20.73 15.56 31.42
CA ALA A 400 -19.96 15.82 32.64
C ALA A 400 -20.35 17.17 33.27
N LEU A 401 -20.48 18.25 32.50
CA LEU A 401 -20.95 19.55 33.00
C LEU A 401 -22.36 19.45 33.60
N ALA A 402 -23.27 18.71 32.97
CA ALA A 402 -24.60 18.47 33.51
C ALA A 402 -24.58 17.70 34.85
N VAL A 403 -23.73 16.69 35.01
CA VAL A 403 -23.58 15.97 36.28
C VAL A 403 -22.92 16.86 37.35
N ILE A 404 -21.83 17.55 36.99
CA ILE A 404 -21.10 18.48 37.87
C ILE A 404 -22.03 19.59 38.36
N THR A 405 -22.79 20.24 37.48
CA THR A 405 -23.70 21.33 37.87
C THR A 405 -24.84 20.89 38.78
N ASN A 406 -25.31 19.64 38.68
CA ASN A 406 -26.23 19.05 39.64
C ASN A 406 -25.58 18.72 40.98
N ALA A 407 -24.28 18.40 41.01
CA ALA A 407 -23.51 18.09 42.23
C ALA A 407 -23.04 19.35 42.99
N LEU A 408 -22.86 20.49 42.31
CA LEU A 408 -22.39 21.77 42.89
C LEU A 408 -23.01 22.15 44.25
N PRO A 409 -24.35 22.01 44.50
CA PRO A 409 -24.93 22.40 45.79
C PRO A 409 -24.46 21.53 46.95
N LEU A 410 -24.25 20.23 46.72
CA LEU A 410 -23.76 19.29 47.73
C LEU A 410 -22.27 19.53 48.01
N TRP A 411 -21.48 19.80 46.99
CA TRP A 411 -20.06 20.17 47.16
C TRP A 411 -19.91 21.47 47.95
N GLN A 412 -20.73 22.48 47.68
CA GLN A 412 -20.71 23.72 48.45
C GLN A 412 -21.07 23.47 49.92
N GLN A 413 -22.13 22.70 50.22
CA GLN A 413 -22.49 22.36 51.60
C GLN A 413 -21.39 21.58 52.34
N ARG A 414 -20.66 20.69 51.63
CA ARG A 414 -19.51 19.97 52.19
C ARG A 414 -18.34 20.89 52.50
N VAL A 415 -18.00 21.82 51.60
CA VAL A 415 -17.00 22.86 51.86
C VAL A 415 -17.40 23.73 53.04
N ASP A 416 -18.66 24.19 53.09
CA ASP A 416 -19.19 25.00 54.19
C ASP A 416 -19.02 24.25 55.53
N CYS A 417 -19.38 22.96 55.58
CA CYS A 417 -19.20 22.11 56.78
C CYS A 417 -17.73 21.85 57.14
N ILE A 418 -16.83 21.69 56.16
CA ILE A 418 -15.38 21.61 56.41
C ILE A 418 -14.86 22.91 57.01
N THR A 419 -15.28 24.09 56.51
CA THR A 419 -14.88 25.38 57.10
C THR A 419 -15.44 25.57 58.51
N ASP A 420 -16.70 25.22 58.75
CA ASP A 420 -17.34 25.25 60.07
C ASP A 420 -16.66 24.31 61.10
N LEU A 421 -16.07 23.20 60.64
CA LEU A 421 -15.27 22.29 61.46
C LEU A 421 -13.84 22.81 61.70
N LEU A 422 -13.23 23.51 60.75
CA LEU A 422 -11.90 24.13 60.92
C LEU A 422 -11.93 25.37 61.84
N GLU A 423 -13.06 26.09 61.92
CA GLU A 423 -13.27 27.14 62.94
C GLU A 423 -13.42 26.60 64.38
N ILE A 424 -13.62 25.29 64.54
CA ILE A 424 -14.22 24.72 65.75
C ILE A 424 -13.13 24.41 66.80
N ASP A 425 -12.73 25.40 67.62
CA ASP A 425 -11.70 25.34 68.70
C ASP A 425 -11.49 23.94 69.30
N ILE A 426 -10.50 23.21 68.77
CA ILE A 426 -10.33 21.77 69.00
C ILE A 426 -9.63 21.46 70.33
N SER A 427 -8.78 22.35 70.83
CA SER A 427 -7.70 22.05 71.80
C SER A 427 -8.13 21.47 73.14
N PHE A 428 -9.40 21.55 73.52
CA PHE A 428 -9.93 20.93 74.74
C PHE A 428 -10.39 19.47 74.54
N GLU A 429 -11.13 19.18 73.47
CA GLU A 429 -11.73 17.87 73.23
C GLU A 429 -12.26 17.71 71.80
N GLY A 430 -12.03 16.53 71.21
CA GLY A 430 -12.70 16.07 69.99
C GLY A 430 -11.86 16.04 68.71
N GLU A 431 -10.53 16.21 68.80
CA GLU A 431 -9.63 16.27 67.63
C GLU A 431 -9.79 15.10 66.66
N ASP A 432 -9.69 13.86 67.14
CA ASP A 432 -9.83 12.67 66.30
C ASP A 432 -11.19 12.59 65.61
N LEU A 433 -12.26 13.07 66.26
CA LEU A 433 -13.61 13.02 65.70
C LEU A 433 -13.82 14.10 64.64
N VAL A 434 -13.30 15.31 64.87
CA VAL A 434 -13.31 16.39 63.88
C VAL A 434 -12.46 16.02 62.67
N ASN A 435 -11.23 15.53 62.88
CA ASN A 435 -10.32 15.15 61.79
C ASN A 435 -10.86 13.97 60.96
N LYS A 436 -11.39 12.92 61.61
CA LYS A 436 -12.07 11.81 60.89
C LYS A 436 -13.27 12.31 60.09
N ARG A 437 -14.04 13.27 60.63
CA ARG A 437 -15.24 13.76 59.95
C ARG A 437 -14.95 14.77 58.84
N ILE A 438 -13.86 15.52 58.93
CA ILE A 438 -13.31 16.26 57.79
C ILE A 438 -12.92 15.29 56.68
N ALA A 439 -12.15 14.23 56.97
CA ALA A 439 -11.76 13.24 55.96
C ALA A 439 -12.98 12.61 55.25
N LEU A 440 -14.00 12.19 56.00
CA LEU A 440 -15.26 11.69 55.44
C LEU A 440 -16.00 12.72 54.56
N LEU A 441 -15.92 14.04 54.86
CA LEU A 441 -16.48 15.09 54.01
C LEU A 441 -15.61 15.39 52.76
N GLN A 442 -14.36 14.94 52.73
CA GLN A 442 -13.46 15.07 51.57
C GLN A 442 -13.65 13.94 50.54
N GLU A 443 -14.02 12.74 50.99
CA GLU A 443 -14.29 11.57 50.14
C GLU A 443 -15.56 11.72 49.29
N ILE A 444 -15.52 11.31 48.01
CA ILE A 444 -16.56 11.60 47.01
C ILE A 444 -17.96 11.17 47.48
N GLU A 445 -18.09 10.04 48.19
CA GLU A 445 -19.35 9.40 48.57
C GLU A 445 -20.15 10.10 49.70
N ALA A 446 -19.63 11.18 50.31
CA ALA A 446 -20.35 11.92 51.36
C ALA A 446 -21.64 12.58 50.82
N GLY A 447 -22.78 11.90 51.03
CA GLY A 447 -24.13 12.36 50.69
C GLY A 447 -24.79 13.26 51.74
N SER A 448 -26.05 13.63 51.48
CA SER A 448 -26.89 14.51 52.31
C SER A 448 -26.85 14.17 53.80
N ASP A 449 -26.99 12.89 54.12
CA ASP A 449 -27.20 12.38 55.47
C ASP A 449 -25.94 12.60 56.33
N VAL A 450 -24.77 12.49 55.70
CA VAL A 450 -23.47 12.79 56.31
C VAL A 450 -23.34 14.29 56.57
N ILE A 451 -23.83 15.13 55.65
CA ILE A 451 -23.81 16.60 55.77
C ILE A 451 -24.75 17.05 56.92
N GLU A 452 -26.00 16.59 56.94
CA GLU A 452 -26.97 16.94 57.98
C GLU A 452 -26.51 16.53 59.38
N ASP A 453 -25.96 15.33 59.52
CA ASP A 453 -25.35 14.87 60.77
C ASP A 453 -24.13 15.73 61.16
N THR A 454 -23.27 16.15 60.22
CA THR A 454 -22.20 17.12 60.55
C THR A 454 -22.73 18.46 61.01
N ILE A 455 -23.78 19.01 60.40
CA ILE A 455 -24.40 20.26 60.84
C ILE A 455 -24.95 20.10 62.26
N SER A 456 -25.51 18.93 62.60
CA SER A 456 -25.96 18.59 63.96
C SER A 456 -24.77 18.56 64.95
N MET A 457 -23.67 17.91 64.57
CA MET A 457 -22.43 17.80 65.33
C MET A 457 -21.81 19.18 65.57
N ILE A 458 -21.55 19.96 64.51
CA ILE A 458 -21.04 21.33 64.55
C ILE A 458 -21.88 22.20 65.51
N GLN A 459 -23.21 22.13 65.43
CA GLN A 459 -24.09 22.86 66.34
C GLN A 459 -23.96 22.40 67.79
N THR A 460 -23.85 21.10 68.08
CA THR A 460 -23.70 20.62 69.46
C THR A 460 -22.34 20.98 70.05
N TYR A 461 -21.25 20.89 69.28
CA TYR A 461 -19.91 21.35 69.68
C TYR A 461 -19.89 22.87 69.92
N ARG A 462 -20.38 23.70 68.98
CA ARG A 462 -20.52 25.16 69.19
C ARG A 462 -21.36 25.48 70.44
N LYS A 463 -22.48 24.76 70.70
CA LYS A 463 -23.31 24.89 71.91
C LYS A 463 -22.61 24.40 73.20
N ARG A 464 -21.77 23.36 73.15
CA ARG A 464 -21.01 22.84 74.31
C ARG A 464 -19.85 23.78 74.67
N ARG A 465 -19.01 24.13 73.70
CA ARG A 465 -17.85 25.03 73.90
C ARG A 465 -18.27 26.45 74.29
N THR A 466 -19.37 26.98 73.76
CA THR A 466 -19.95 28.26 74.22
C THR A 466 -20.40 28.21 75.70
N ARG A 467 -20.97 27.08 76.15
CA ARG A 467 -21.31 26.89 77.57
C ARG A 467 -20.05 26.77 78.44
N HIS A 468 -19.03 26.06 77.97
CA HIS A 468 -17.77 25.89 78.69
C HIS A 468 -17.01 27.22 78.85
N ARG A 469 -16.92 28.01 77.76
CA ARG A 469 -16.32 29.35 77.82
C ARG A 469 -17.04 30.27 78.80
N ARG A 470 -18.38 30.28 78.79
CA ARG A 470 -19.20 31.04 79.77
C ARG A 470 -19.02 30.56 81.21
N MET A 471 -18.84 29.27 81.44
CA MET A 471 -18.50 28.73 82.76
C MET A 471 -17.16 29.30 83.20
N LEU A 472 -16.10 29.14 82.41
CA LEU A 472 -14.76 29.64 82.73
C LEU A 472 -14.71 31.17 82.88
N GLU A 473 -15.51 31.92 82.11
CA GLU A 473 -15.70 33.37 82.28
C GLU A 473 -16.38 33.71 83.62
N SER A 474 -17.38 32.93 84.05
CA SER A 474 -18.00 33.10 85.37
C SER A 474 -17.06 32.75 86.52
N GLU A 475 -16.21 31.73 86.35
CA GLU A 475 -15.17 31.35 87.31
C GLU A 475 -14.06 32.40 87.38
N LEU A 476 -13.66 32.99 86.25
CA LEU A 476 -12.74 34.13 86.19
C LEU A 476 -13.31 35.34 86.92
N LEU A 477 -14.60 35.68 86.70
CA LEU A 477 -15.26 36.76 87.43
C LEU A 477 -15.29 36.50 88.95
N ASP A 478 -15.46 35.26 89.39
CA ASP A 478 -15.37 34.90 90.82
C ASP A 478 -13.93 34.92 91.37
N LEU A 479 -12.92 34.67 90.53
CA LEU A 479 -11.50 34.84 90.89
C LEU A 479 -11.09 36.32 90.97
N VAL A 480 -11.66 37.17 90.11
CA VAL A 480 -11.51 38.65 90.19
C VAL A 480 -12.17 39.17 91.47
N LYS A 481 -13.40 38.72 91.82
CA LYS A 481 -14.04 39.04 93.11
C LYS A 481 -13.21 38.58 94.33
N GLN A 482 -12.44 37.50 94.18
CA GLN A 482 -11.50 37.01 95.20
C GLN A 482 -10.13 37.70 95.18
N GLY A 483 -9.87 38.65 94.26
CA GLY A 483 -8.58 39.34 94.12
C GLY A 483 -7.43 38.45 93.63
N LYS A 484 -7.72 37.34 92.95
CA LYS A 484 -6.72 36.36 92.48
C LYS A 484 -6.32 36.54 91.01
N ALA A 485 -7.15 37.21 90.23
CA ALA A 485 -6.93 37.56 88.82
C ALA A 485 -7.19 39.06 88.58
N SER A 486 -6.67 39.62 87.49
CA SER A 486 -6.89 41.02 87.11
C SER A 486 -8.05 41.19 86.13
N ASP A 487 -8.77 42.30 86.27
CA ASP A 487 -9.97 42.65 85.47
C ASP A 487 -9.63 42.96 83.99
N GLU A 488 -8.35 43.14 83.66
CA GLU A 488 -7.84 43.38 82.31
C GLU A 488 -7.63 42.09 81.48
N THR A 489 -8.01 40.92 82.02
CA THR A 489 -7.81 39.61 81.38
C THR A 489 -8.82 39.36 80.26
N ALA A 490 -8.46 39.74 79.04
CA ALA A 490 -9.29 39.59 77.85
C ALA A 490 -9.57 38.10 77.48
N SER A 491 -10.67 37.55 78.00
CA SER A 491 -11.09 36.16 77.79
C SER A 491 -11.12 35.74 76.32
N SER A 492 -11.41 36.66 75.40
CA SER A 492 -11.51 36.42 73.96
C SER A 492 -10.19 36.06 73.26
N ARG A 493 -9.04 36.15 73.93
CA ARG A 493 -7.71 35.91 73.32
C ARG A 493 -7.18 34.49 73.53
N PHE A 494 -7.78 33.72 74.42
CA PHE A 494 -7.36 32.36 74.77
C PHE A 494 -8.15 31.31 73.97
N ASN A 495 -7.50 30.21 73.58
CA ASN A 495 -8.19 28.97 73.21
C ASN A 495 -8.77 28.29 74.46
N LEU A 496 -9.74 27.37 74.31
CA LEU A 496 -10.49 26.85 75.46
C LEU A 496 -9.60 26.15 76.51
N LEU A 497 -8.60 25.37 76.08
CA LEU A 497 -7.60 24.75 76.97
C LEU A 497 -6.69 25.80 77.63
N GLU A 498 -6.19 26.80 76.88
CA GLU A 498 -5.36 27.87 77.45
C GLU A 498 -6.12 28.67 78.52
N PHE A 499 -7.43 28.83 78.32
CA PHE A 499 -8.30 29.54 79.25
C PHE A 499 -8.57 28.71 80.52
N GLU A 500 -8.73 27.40 80.39
CA GLU A 500 -8.73 26.48 81.54
C GLU A 500 -7.41 26.51 82.30
N GLU A 501 -6.27 26.36 81.62
CA GLU A 501 -4.96 26.42 82.26
C GLU A 501 -4.74 27.76 82.97
N PHE A 502 -5.18 28.87 82.37
CA PHE A 502 -5.13 30.19 82.99
C PHE A 502 -5.99 30.26 84.26
N VAL A 503 -7.26 29.81 84.20
CA VAL A 503 -8.17 29.77 85.35
C VAL A 503 -7.67 28.81 86.44
N ALA A 504 -7.12 27.66 86.07
CA ALA A 504 -6.55 26.67 87.00
C ALA A 504 -5.26 27.17 87.66
N ASN A 505 -4.40 27.88 86.93
CA ASN A 505 -3.18 28.49 87.48
C ASN A 505 -3.52 29.70 88.38
N ALA A 506 -4.50 30.52 88.01
CA ALA A 506 -5.02 31.60 88.86
C ALA A 506 -5.68 31.06 90.15
N ARG A 507 -6.38 29.92 90.07
CA ARG A 507 -6.90 29.18 91.23
C ARG A 507 -5.80 28.68 92.16
N LYS A 508 -4.76 28.04 91.61
CA LYS A 508 -3.68 27.37 92.37
C LYS A 508 -2.68 28.36 93.00
N HIS A 509 -2.28 29.42 92.29
CA HIS A 509 -1.19 30.30 92.70
C HIS A 509 -1.64 31.72 93.13
N GLY A 510 -2.71 32.25 92.52
CA GLY A 510 -3.11 33.65 92.67
C GLY A 510 -2.01 34.65 92.30
N MET A 511 -2.18 35.93 92.66
CA MET A 511 -1.17 36.98 92.43
C MET A 511 0.02 36.92 93.44
N SER A 512 0.60 35.74 93.64
CA SER A 512 1.74 35.51 94.55
C SER A 512 3.03 35.14 93.81
N LYS A 513 3.65 36.17 93.20
CA LYS A 513 5.06 36.28 92.78
C LYS A 513 5.55 35.46 91.56
N ASN A 514 5.99 36.24 90.57
CA ASN A 514 7.22 36.04 89.79
C ASN A 514 7.23 34.95 88.70
N ILE A 515 6.42 35.15 87.65
CA ILE A 515 6.91 34.87 86.28
C ILE A 515 7.71 36.10 85.83
N THR A 516 9.03 36.05 86.04
CA THR A 516 10.02 36.92 85.39
C THR A 516 11.34 36.16 85.20
N THR A 517 11.52 35.65 83.98
CA THR A 517 12.78 35.61 83.20
C THR A 517 14.10 35.20 83.89
N THR A 518 14.79 34.21 83.28
CA THR A 518 16.20 33.82 83.50
C THR A 518 16.49 32.80 84.61
N GLY A 519 16.06 31.55 84.42
CA GLY A 519 16.68 30.41 85.10
C GLY A 519 17.85 29.85 84.28
N ASN A 520 19.09 30.20 84.60
CA ASN A 520 20.28 29.59 83.96
C ASN A 520 21.58 29.80 84.78
N SER A 521 22.12 28.75 85.39
CA SER A 521 23.50 28.72 85.92
C SER A 521 24.05 27.33 86.31
N VAL A 522 23.18 26.34 86.61
CA VAL A 522 23.63 25.02 87.13
C VAL A 522 23.42 23.86 86.14
N VAL A 523 22.51 23.98 85.17
CA VAL A 523 22.17 22.89 84.23
C VAL A 523 23.06 22.89 82.96
N THR A 524 23.83 23.96 82.73
CA THR A 524 24.54 24.21 81.47
C THR A 524 25.73 23.27 81.23
N SER A 525 26.48 22.85 82.25
CA SER A 525 27.64 21.94 82.07
C SER A 525 27.22 20.55 81.59
N ALA A 526 26.25 19.93 82.26
CA ALA A 526 25.72 18.61 81.89
C ALA A 526 24.99 18.62 80.53
N ILE A 527 24.39 19.75 80.14
CA ILE A 527 23.85 19.93 78.78
C ILE A 527 24.98 20.06 77.77
N ASN A 528 26.02 20.88 78.03
CA ASN A 528 27.16 21.04 77.13
C ASN A 528 27.90 19.72 76.90
N GLU A 529 28.27 18.97 77.95
CA GLU A 529 28.93 17.67 77.77
C GLU A 529 28.08 16.65 76.99
N ARG A 530 26.75 16.66 77.18
CA ARG A 530 25.82 15.78 76.45
C ARG A 530 25.62 16.24 75.00
N LEU A 531 25.72 17.54 74.75
CA LEU A 531 25.69 18.14 73.41
C LEU A 531 26.99 17.83 72.68
N GLU A 532 28.15 18.11 73.28
CA GLU A 532 29.49 17.77 72.77
C GLU A 532 29.58 16.31 72.35
N ARG A 533 29.22 15.36 73.24
CA ARG A 533 29.19 13.93 72.91
C ARG A 533 28.31 13.62 71.70
N LYS A 534 27.10 14.20 71.62
CA LYS A 534 26.22 14.06 70.45
C LYS A 534 26.81 14.65 69.17
N LEU A 535 27.53 15.78 69.25
CA LEU A 535 28.20 16.37 68.09
C LEU A 535 29.40 15.52 67.65
N VAL A 536 30.14 14.91 68.58
CA VAL A 536 31.19 13.92 68.26
C VAL A 536 30.59 12.72 67.53
N ASP A 537 29.52 12.12 68.07
CA ASP A 537 28.85 10.97 67.48
C ASP A 537 28.29 11.27 66.08
N GLU A 538 27.76 12.49 65.87
CA GLU A 538 27.23 12.96 64.58
C GLU A 538 28.35 13.26 63.56
N LEU A 539 29.43 13.93 63.97
CA LEU A 539 30.59 14.15 63.09
C LEU A 539 31.27 12.83 62.72
N ALA A 540 31.33 11.86 63.65
CA ALA A 540 31.82 10.51 63.36
C ALA A 540 30.94 9.79 62.32
N GLN A 541 29.61 9.95 62.38
CA GLN A 541 28.67 9.42 61.39
C GLN A 541 28.84 10.07 60.01
N TYR A 542 29.02 11.40 59.92
CA TYR A 542 29.27 12.06 58.63
C TYR A 542 30.63 11.67 58.03
N ASN A 543 31.68 11.57 58.85
CA ASN A 543 32.99 11.08 58.41
C ASN A 543 32.91 9.61 57.92
N ALA A 544 32.17 8.75 58.64
CA ALA A 544 31.91 7.36 58.22
C ALA A 544 31.06 7.23 56.94
N ALA A 545 30.27 8.25 56.60
CA ALA A 545 29.57 8.36 55.31
C ALA A 545 30.40 9.06 54.21
N GLY A 546 31.67 9.39 54.49
CA GLY A 546 32.63 9.95 53.53
C GLY A 546 32.68 11.48 53.42
N TRP A 547 31.96 12.23 54.27
CA TRP A 547 32.01 13.70 54.27
C TRP A 547 33.30 14.24 54.90
N TYR A 548 33.84 15.33 54.36
CA TYR A 548 35.02 15.99 54.94
C TYR A 548 34.65 16.80 56.19
N THR A 549 34.75 16.17 57.36
CA THR A 549 34.42 16.81 58.65
C THR A 549 35.59 17.55 59.30
N GLY A 550 36.77 17.59 58.68
CA GLY A 550 38.02 18.04 59.32
C GLY A 550 37.95 19.44 59.97
N HIS A 551 37.36 20.40 59.26
CA HIS A 551 37.16 21.76 59.78
C HIS A 551 36.06 21.85 60.86
N LEU A 552 35.06 20.96 60.83
CA LEU A 552 34.01 20.91 61.86
C LEU A 552 34.54 20.30 63.16
N SER A 553 35.43 19.30 63.08
CA SER A 553 36.11 18.73 64.25
C SER A 553 37.03 19.73 64.96
N SER A 554 37.74 20.61 64.23
CA SER A 554 38.53 21.66 64.89
C SER A 554 37.69 22.83 65.40
N GLN A 555 36.51 23.07 64.83
CA GLN A 555 35.54 24.01 65.42
C GLN A 555 34.94 23.48 66.73
N LEU A 556 34.69 22.17 66.86
CA LEU A 556 34.21 21.54 68.11
C LEU A 556 35.11 21.86 69.31
N GLU A 557 36.44 21.80 69.13
CA GLU A 557 37.43 22.08 70.17
C GLU A 557 37.43 23.55 70.65
N SER A 558 36.77 24.45 69.91
CA SER A 558 36.72 25.89 70.21
C SER A 558 35.34 26.39 70.67
N SER A 559 34.24 25.86 70.12
CA SER A 559 32.88 26.35 70.43
C SER A 559 31.76 25.34 70.05
N PRO A 560 31.32 24.48 70.97
CA PRO A 560 30.29 23.47 70.67
C PRO A 560 28.91 24.07 70.37
N ILE A 561 28.59 25.25 70.92
CA ILE A 561 27.30 25.94 70.71
C ILE A 561 27.21 26.57 69.32
N GLU A 562 28.32 27.06 68.77
CA GLU A 562 28.34 27.61 67.40
C GLU A 562 28.34 26.47 66.37
N LEU A 563 29.12 25.42 66.63
CA LEU A 563 29.07 24.20 65.82
C LEU A 563 27.66 23.57 65.79
N ALA A 564 26.90 23.57 66.90
CA ALA A 564 25.51 23.08 66.89
C ALA A 564 24.59 23.88 65.94
N LYS A 565 24.79 25.19 65.82
CA LYS A 565 24.07 26.05 64.85
C LYS A 565 24.52 25.77 63.42
N ILE A 566 25.84 25.64 63.21
CA ILE A 566 26.40 25.28 61.89
C ILE A 566 25.88 23.91 61.45
N LEU A 567 25.83 22.92 62.34
CA LEU A 567 25.31 21.58 62.05
C LEU A 567 23.81 21.57 61.75
N THR A 568 23.00 22.42 62.39
CA THR A 568 21.57 22.53 61.99
C THR A 568 21.38 23.11 60.58
N MET A 569 22.27 23.99 60.11
CA MET A 569 22.28 24.42 58.70
C MET A 569 22.83 23.33 57.76
N VAL A 570 23.94 22.68 58.14
CA VAL A 570 24.58 21.59 57.37
C VAL A 570 23.64 20.40 57.18
N ARG A 571 22.82 20.02 58.16
CA ARG A 571 21.77 19.00 57.98
C ARG A 571 20.82 19.34 56.83
N GLY A 572 20.41 20.61 56.71
CA GLY A 572 19.59 21.08 55.58
C GLY A 572 20.32 20.98 54.24
N LEU A 573 21.61 21.35 54.21
CA LEU A 573 22.44 21.25 53.01
C LEU A 573 22.70 19.79 52.58
N ILE A 574 22.93 18.88 53.54
CA ILE A 574 23.12 17.44 53.31
C ILE A 574 21.81 16.81 52.80
N ASN A 575 20.66 17.13 53.40
CA ASN A 575 19.35 16.67 52.89
C ASN A 575 19.10 17.16 51.45
N ASN A 576 19.46 18.41 51.15
CA ASN A 576 19.31 19.01 49.83
C ASN A 576 20.39 18.58 48.83
N HIS A 577 21.43 17.84 49.25
CA HIS A 577 22.58 17.46 48.42
C HIS A 577 22.16 16.68 47.18
N GLU A 578 21.13 15.83 47.24
CA GLU A 578 20.69 15.09 46.05
C GLU A 578 20.12 16.02 44.97
N SER A 579 19.38 17.07 45.36
CA SER A 579 18.86 18.08 44.41
C SER A 579 19.98 18.91 43.78
N LEU A 580 21.03 19.20 44.55
CA LEU A 580 22.22 19.93 44.11
C LEU A 580 23.02 19.05 43.13
N ARG A 581 23.24 17.79 43.50
CA ARG A 581 23.89 16.76 42.68
C ARG A 581 23.19 16.56 41.34
N ARG A 582 21.84 16.44 41.32
CA ARG A 582 21.05 16.36 40.08
C ARG A 582 21.24 17.61 39.19
N ARG A 583 21.18 18.81 39.78
CA ARG A 583 21.41 20.08 39.07
C ARG A 583 22.81 20.19 38.47
N LEU A 584 23.86 19.79 39.21
CA LEU A 584 25.23 19.80 38.67
C LEU A 584 25.42 18.74 37.59
N SER A 585 24.84 17.54 37.70
CA SER A 585 24.95 16.51 36.66
C SER A 585 24.27 16.87 35.33
N ALA A 586 23.41 17.91 35.30
CA ALA A 586 22.78 18.41 34.09
C ALA A 586 23.61 19.49 33.35
N LEU A 587 24.75 19.92 33.89
CA LEU A 587 25.62 20.93 33.26
C LEU A 587 26.62 20.29 32.27
N PRO A 588 26.94 20.97 31.14
CA PRO A 588 27.88 20.47 30.14
C PRO A 588 29.34 20.66 30.60
N TRP A 589 29.80 19.75 31.47
CA TRP A 589 31.15 19.76 32.06
C TRP A 589 32.28 19.44 31.09
N ASN A 590 31.96 18.92 29.90
CA ASN A 590 32.87 18.70 28.78
C ASN A 590 33.52 19.98 28.21
N ARG A 591 33.24 21.15 28.80
CA ARG A 591 33.72 22.49 28.40
C ARG A 591 34.66 23.17 29.42
N ASP A 592 34.81 22.61 30.61
CA ASP A 592 35.88 22.98 31.57
C ASP A 592 36.13 21.81 32.51
N VAL A 593 37.06 20.92 32.12
CA VAL A 593 37.35 19.68 32.87
C VAL A 593 37.99 19.99 34.23
N ASN A 594 38.75 21.09 34.32
CA ASN A 594 39.40 21.50 35.56
C ASN A 594 38.39 22.01 36.60
N LEU A 595 37.40 22.81 36.16
CA LEU A 595 36.33 23.30 37.02
C LEU A 595 35.40 22.14 37.45
N ALA A 596 35.15 21.18 36.56
CA ALA A 596 34.40 19.96 36.89
C ALA A 596 35.07 19.15 38.03
N ILE A 597 36.38 18.94 37.96
CA ILE A 597 37.16 18.25 39.02
C ILE A 597 37.12 19.03 40.34
N GLN A 598 37.29 20.36 40.31
CA GLN A 598 37.20 21.19 41.51
C GLN A 598 35.81 21.13 42.16
N VAL A 599 34.74 21.14 41.36
CA VAL A 599 33.36 20.98 41.86
C VAL A 599 33.13 19.58 42.43
N GLN A 600 33.75 18.53 41.86
CA GLN A 600 33.69 17.17 42.38
C GLN A 600 34.40 17.01 43.74
N GLU A 601 35.50 17.74 43.97
CA GLU A 601 36.17 17.81 45.28
C GLU A 601 35.30 18.59 46.29
N GLN A 602 34.83 19.79 45.91
CA GLN A 602 34.01 20.65 46.78
C GLN A 602 32.66 20.03 47.17
N LEU A 603 32.13 19.05 46.42
CA LEU A 603 30.93 18.29 46.77
C LEU A 603 31.08 17.42 48.03
N GLN A 604 32.31 17.14 48.48
CA GLN A 604 32.60 16.38 49.69
C GLN A 604 32.66 17.26 50.96
N ASP A 605 32.74 18.58 50.79
CA ASP A 605 32.75 19.57 51.86
C ASP A 605 31.32 20.03 52.20
N PRO A 606 30.73 19.62 53.35
CA PRO A 606 29.33 19.94 53.68
C PRO A 606 29.07 21.45 53.82
N LEU A 607 30.09 22.26 54.09
CA LEU A 607 30.00 23.72 54.17
C LEU A 607 29.96 24.40 52.79
N LYS A 608 30.67 23.86 51.79
CA LYS A 608 30.74 24.43 50.43
C LYS A 608 29.48 24.13 49.60
N LEU A 609 28.61 23.23 50.06
CA LEU A 609 27.34 22.92 49.40
C LEU A 609 26.44 24.17 49.21
N ALA A 610 26.45 25.12 50.15
CA ALA A 610 25.72 26.37 49.99
C ALA A 610 26.28 27.20 48.82
N GLU A 611 27.60 27.46 48.83
CA GLU A 611 28.31 28.23 47.82
C GLU A 611 28.21 27.58 46.42
N LEU A 612 28.29 26.25 46.33
CA LEU A 612 28.06 25.51 45.09
C LEU A 612 26.63 25.66 44.57
N SER A 613 25.62 25.71 45.48
CA SER A 613 24.21 25.84 45.09
C SER A 613 23.87 27.22 44.53
N ASP A 614 24.49 28.27 45.07
CA ASP A 614 24.35 29.66 44.59
C ASP A 614 25.15 29.91 43.29
N ASN A 615 26.25 29.19 43.07
CA ASN A 615 27.07 29.32 41.86
C ASN A 615 26.61 28.47 40.66
N VAL A 616 25.58 27.63 40.77
CA VAL A 616 25.04 26.89 39.60
C VAL A 616 24.75 27.80 38.38
N PRO A 617 24.17 29.01 38.52
CA PRO A 617 23.96 29.92 37.38
C PRO A 617 25.25 30.56 36.85
N SER A 618 26.26 30.80 37.70
CA SER A 618 27.55 31.35 37.27
C SER A 618 28.37 30.30 36.51
N PHE A 619 28.37 29.04 36.97
CA PHE A 619 28.92 27.91 36.24
C PHE A 619 28.20 27.66 34.92
N MET A 620 26.86 27.67 34.90
CA MET A 620 26.08 27.54 33.65
C MET A 620 26.47 28.61 32.63
N LYS A 621 26.55 29.88 33.05
CA LYS A 621 26.99 30.98 32.19
C LYS A 621 28.43 30.79 31.69
N HIS A 622 29.35 30.40 32.57
CA HIS A 622 30.75 30.18 32.22
C HIS A 622 30.93 29.03 31.21
N LEU A 623 30.29 27.87 31.44
CA LEU A 623 30.30 26.74 30.51
C LEU A 623 29.60 27.09 29.17
N SER A 624 28.53 27.88 29.19
CA SER A 624 27.84 28.28 27.95
C SER A 624 28.73 29.09 26.99
N LEU A 625 29.72 29.81 27.53
CA LEU A 625 30.62 30.70 26.79
C LEU A 625 31.92 30.03 26.30
N ARG A 626 32.17 28.77 26.67
CA ARG A 626 33.34 27.99 26.21
C ARG A 626 32.97 26.96 25.16
N GLU A 627 33.95 26.64 24.32
CA GLU A 627 33.94 25.50 23.41
C GLU A 627 34.20 24.19 24.20
N ILE A 628 34.12 23.04 23.52
CA ILE A 628 34.26 21.72 24.16
C ILE A 628 35.75 21.39 24.30
N GLU A 629 36.21 21.10 25.52
CA GLU A 629 37.60 20.76 25.83
C GLU A 629 37.88 19.25 25.62
N ASP A 630 36.95 18.38 26.05
CA ASP A 630 37.05 16.92 25.90
C ASP A 630 35.65 16.31 25.76
N SER A 631 35.40 15.60 24.65
CA SER A 631 34.10 14.98 24.36
C SER A 631 33.83 13.68 25.13
N GLU A 632 34.84 13.02 25.71
CA GLU A 632 34.67 11.76 26.45
C GLU A 632 34.53 11.96 27.98
N PHE A 633 34.62 13.21 28.46
CA PHE A 633 34.59 13.49 29.91
C PHE A 633 33.19 13.36 30.55
N GLU A 634 32.97 12.27 31.28
CA GLU A 634 31.81 12.07 32.15
C GLU A 634 31.97 12.72 33.54
N PHE A 635 31.10 13.68 33.91
CA PHE A 635 31.08 14.24 35.26
C PHE A 635 30.45 13.28 36.28
N ARG A 636 31.31 12.56 37.02
CA ARG A 636 30.90 11.59 38.05
C ARG A 636 30.74 12.25 39.42
N SER A 637 29.56 12.86 39.61
CA SER A 637 29.15 13.45 40.89
C SER A 637 29.19 12.45 42.06
N TRP A 638 30.00 12.78 43.07
CA TRP A 638 30.18 12.04 44.32
C TRP A 638 28.84 11.75 45.04
N LYS A 639 28.84 10.73 45.91
CA LYS A 639 27.73 10.38 46.80
C LYS A 639 28.30 9.95 48.16
N PRO A 640 27.62 10.24 49.28
CA PRO A 640 27.95 9.65 50.56
C PRO A 640 27.64 8.15 50.59
N ASP A 641 28.41 7.39 51.36
CA ASP A 641 28.18 5.95 51.55
C ASP A 641 26.99 5.68 52.49
N PRO A 642 26.15 4.67 52.23
CA PRO A 642 24.96 4.39 53.02
C PRO A 642 25.34 3.81 54.40
N ILE A 643 25.08 4.58 55.46
CA ILE A 643 25.33 4.19 56.85
C ILE A 643 24.51 2.94 57.20
N ARG A 644 25.17 1.78 57.21
CA ARG A 644 24.55 0.50 57.63
C ARG A 644 24.31 0.55 59.14
N LYS A 645 23.04 0.63 59.56
CA LYS A 645 22.64 0.53 60.97
C LYS A 645 23.05 -0.84 61.52
N THR A 646 24.12 -0.90 62.30
CA THR A 646 24.56 -2.10 63.01
C THR A 646 23.63 -2.36 64.19
N LEU A 647 22.93 -3.50 64.17
CA LEU A 647 21.99 -3.88 65.23
C LEU A 647 22.75 -4.38 66.47
N LEU A 648 23.02 -3.47 67.40
CA LEU A 648 23.41 -3.78 68.77
C LEU A 648 22.22 -3.52 69.70
N PRO A 649 21.73 -4.51 70.48
CA PRO A 649 20.60 -4.32 71.37
C PRO A 649 20.99 -3.50 72.60
N ILE A 650 20.14 -2.56 72.99
CA ILE A 650 20.21 -1.82 74.25
C ILE A 650 19.14 -2.41 75.19
N PRO A 651 19.45 -2.72 76.47
CA PRO A 651 18.52 -3.47 77.32
C PRO A 651 17.28 -2.66 77.75
N GLU A 652 16.18 -3.37 77.96
CA GLU A 652 14.95 -2.86 78.56
C GLU A 652 15.19 -2.34 79.99
N GLN A 653 14.45 -1.32 80.41
CA GLN A 653 14.38 -0.92 81.82
C GLN A 653 12.94 -0.89 82.31
N ILE A 654 12.75 -1.57 83.44
CA ILE A 654 11.47 -1.88 84.08
C ILE A 654 10.80 -0.60 84.60
N GLN A 655 9.49 -0.47 84.39
CA GLN A 655 8.63 0.38 85.20
C GLN A 655 7.68 -0.51 86.03
N ALA A 656 7.44 -0.12 87.28
CA ALA A 656 6.62 -0.87 88.23
C ALA A 656 5.15 -0.39 88.20
N PRO A 657 4.17 -1.25 88.54
CA PRO A 657 2.76 -0.92 88.39
C PRO A 657 2.27 0.15 89.37
N SER A 658 1.33 0.98 88.90
CA SER A 658 0.73 2.08 89.63
C SER A 658 -0.61 1.72 90.28
N SER A 659 -0.63 1.71 91.61
CA SER A 659 -1.78 2.05 92.47
C SER A 659 -3.16 1.42 92.17
N THR A 660 -3.48 0.33 92.85
CA THR A 660 -4.80 -0.35 92.92
C THR A 660 -5.90 0.48 93.63
N LEU A 661 -6.15 1.70 93.17
CA LEU A 661 -7.17 2.62 93.71
C LEU A 661 -8.17 3.08 92.64
N GLU A 662 -7.79 3.02 91.36
CA GLU A 662 -8.64 3.39 90.21
C GLU A 662 -9.63 2.25 89.89
N GLU A 663 -9.16 0.99 89.80
CA GLU A 663 -9.99 -0.23 89.76
C GLU A 663 -11.01 -0.29 90.92
N ALA A 664 -10.63 0.22 92.10
CA ALA A 664 -11.49 0.23 93.28
C ALA A 664 -12.59 1.31 93.22
N HIS A 665 -12.50 2.26 92.29
CA HIS A 665 -13.56 3.23 92.00
C HIS A 665 -14.44 2.77 90.83
N GLU A 666 -13.89 2.11 89.80
CA GLU A 666 -14.69 1.42 88.76
C GLU A 666 -15.60 0.36 89.39
N ALA A 667 -15.06 -0.53 90.22
CA ALA A 667 -15.84 -1.58 90.90
C ALA A 667 -16.92 -1.07 91.88
N ILE A 668 -16.91 0.23 92.23
CA ILE A 668 -17.97 0.88 93.03
C ILE A 668 -19.04 1.52 92.12
N LEU A 669 -18.70 1.84 90.87
CA LEU A 669 -19.65 2.35 89.87
C LEU A 669 -20.43 1.21 89.23
N ASP A 670 -19.78 0.11 88.83
CA ASP A 670 -20.45 -1.10 88.31
C ASP A 670 -21.48 -1.63 89.32
N ALA A 671 -21.09 -1.72 90.60
CA ALA A 671 -21.94 -2.11 91.72
C ALA A 671 -23.07 -1.11 92.06
N MET A 672 -23.24 -0.05 91.28
CA MET A 672 -24.38 0.88 91.32
C MET A 672 -25.24 0.89 90.04
N GLU A 673 -24.82 0.21 88.97
CA GLU A 673 -25.65 0.02 87.77
C GLU A 673 -26.40 -1.32 87.77
N GLU A 674 -25.95 -2.32 88.54
CA GLU A 674 -26.64 -3.61 88.81
C GLU A 674 -27.90 -3.48 89.71
N GLU A 675 -28.84 -2.58 89.38
CA GLU A 675 -30.23 -2.65 89.92
C GLU A 675 -31.32 -2.40 88.84
N ARG A 676 -31.13 -3.03 87.67
CA ARG A 676 -32.24 -3.42 86.79
C ARG A 676 -31.91 -4.54 85.78
N ASP A 677 -32.91 -5.38 85.54
CA ASP A 677 -33.09 -6.28 84.39
C ASP A 677 -32.15 -7.50 84.25
N GLU A 678 -32.14 -8.35 85.29
CA GLU A 678 -31.99 -9.81 85.13
C GLU A 678 -33.08 -10.35 84.16
N ASP A 679 -32.70 -10.97 83.03
CA ASP A 679 -32.61 -12.45 82.89
C ASP A 679 -32.67 -12.97 81.43
N LEU A 680 -31.58 -13.65 81.02
CA LEU A 680 -31.55 -14.96 80.30
C LEU A 680 -32.14 -15.08 78.85
N ASN A 681 -31.60 -15.94 77.96
CA ASN A 681 -30.52 -16.92 78.09
C ASN A 681 -29.85 -17.26 76.74
N GLU A 682 -28.60 -17.72 76.78
CA GLU A 682 -27.89 -18.38 75.66
C GLU A 682 -28.16 -19.91 75.64
N PRO A 683 -27.44 -20.70 74.83
CA PRO A 683 -26.25 -21.35 75.42
C PRO A 683 -25.05 -21.61 74.47
N GLU A 684 -23.82 -21.35 74.96
CA GLU A 684 -22.59 -22.07 74.55
C GLU A 684 -22.44 -23.42 75.33
N ILE A 685 -21.40 -24.28 75.21
CA ILE A 685 -20.13 -24.30 74.45
C ILE A 685 -19.74 -25.76 74.12
N VAL A 686 -18.67 -26.00 73.35
CA VAL A 686 -17.58 -27.01 73.60
C VAL A 686 -16.87 -27.43 72.29
N GLU A 687 -15.55 -27.20 72.23
CA GLU A 687 -14.62 -27.76 71.22
C GLU A 687 -14.15 -29.19 71.57
N GLN A 688 -13.54 -29.91 70.61
CA GLN A 688 -12.19 -30.48 70.81
C GLN A 688 -11.52 -31.15 69.58
N LYS A 689 -10.25 -30.76 69.36
CA LYS A 689 -9.09 -31.55 68.90
C LYS A 689 -8.96 -32.03 67.44
N VAL A 690 -7.68 -32.06 67.04
CA VAL A 690 -7.00 -32.43 65.78
C VAL A 690 -5.77 -33.27 66.24
N PRO A 691 -5.22 -34.32 65.56
CA PRO A 691 -4.89 -34.46 64.12
C PRO A 691 -5.29 -35.87 63.52
N GLU A 692 -4.82 -36.45 62.38
CA GLU A 692 -3.51 -36.43 61.68
C GLU A 692 -3.53 -37.02 60.21
N VAL A 693 -2.80 -36.39 59.27
CA VAL A 693 -2.10 -36.83 58.00
C VAL A 693 -2.77 -37.55 56.76
N ILE A 694 -2.19 -37.24 55.57
CA ILE A 694 -2.07 -37.93 54.23
C ILE A 694 -3.13 -37.72 53.11
N ASP A 695 -2.99 -36.61 52.36
CA ASP A 695 -2.55 -36.51 50.93
C ASP A 695 -3.01 -37.46 49.77
N LEU A 696 -3.33 -36.77 48.63
CA LEU A 696 -3.12 -37.09 47.18
C LEU A 696 -4.30 -37.50 46.24
N VAL A 697 -4.09 -37.14 44.95
CA VAL A 697 -4.75 -37.56 43.67
C VAL A 697 -6.00 -36.80 43.15
N THR A 698 -5.71 -35.68 42.46
CA THR A 698 -6.18 -35.22 41.11
C THR A 698 -7.47 -35.71 40.41
N GLU A 699 -8.12 -34.72 39.76
CA GLU A 699 -8.67 -34.68 38.37
C GLU A 699 -10.16 -34.98 38.01
N ASP A 700 -10.77 -33.93 37.43
CA ASP A 700 -11.65 -33.84 36.24
C ASP A 700 -13.12 -34.39 36.16
N LYS A 701 -14.05 -33.41 36.06
CA LYS A 701 -15.11 -33.21 35.04
C LYS A 701 -16.14 -34.32 34.71
N THR A 702 -17.44 -33.95 34.62
CA THR A 702 -18.18 -33.64 33.34
C THR A 702 -19.72 -33.51 33.51
N MET A 703 -20.38 -32.98 32.47
CA MET A 703 -21.82 -33.05 32.08
C MET A 703 -22.93 -32.27 32.82
N GLU A 704 -23.32 -31.15 32.19
CA GLU A 704 -24.65 -30.77 31.65
C GLU A 704 -25.94 -31.56 32.02
N GLU A 705 -27.05 -30.82 32.24
CA GLU A 705 -28.37 -30.92 31.56
C GLU A 705 -29.19 -29.63 31.89
N LYS A 706 -29.68 -28.79 30.94
CA LYS A 706 -30.83 -28.89 30.01
C LYS A 706 -32.25 -28.74 30.62
N VAL A 707 -32.96 -27.69 30.17
CA VAL A 707 -34.42 -27.65 29.82
C VAL A 707 -34.59 -26.71 28.62
N ASN A 708 -35.58 -26.94 27.73
CA ASN A 708 -35.66 -26.39 26.36
C ASN A 708 -37.13 -26.23 25.86
N GLU A 709 -37.32 -25.78 24.60
CA GLU A 709 -38.59 -25.82 23.77
C GLU A 709 -39.78 -24.93 24.25
N LEU A 710 -40.70 -24.33 23.45
CA LEU A 710 -40.99 -24.17 21.99
C LEU A 710 -41.34 -22.66 21.71
N GLU A 711 -41.42 -22.06 20.50
CA GLU A 711 -41.38 -22.47 19.07
C GLU A 711 -42.71 -22.76 18.30
N GLU A 712 -43.31 -21.71 17.69
CA GLU A 712 -44.16 -21.76 16.47
C GLU A 712 -43.75 -20.58 15.56
N ILE A 713 -43.26 -20.67 14.30
CA ILE A 713 -43.46 -21.53 13.10
C ILE A 713 -44.50 -20.96 12.10
N ILE A 714 -44.01 -20.50 10.94
CA ILE A 714 -44.66 -20.55 9.61
C ILE A 714 -43.55 -20.83 8.56
N GLU A 715 -43.83 -21.59 7.50
CA GLU A 715 -42.83 -22.28 6.66
C GLU A 715 -43.13 -22.22 5.14
N ILE A 716 -42.08 -22.42 4.32
CA ILE A 716 -42.11 -23.08 2.98
C ILE A 716 -42.78 -22.29 1.80
N PRO A 717 -42.42 -22.49 0.50
CA PRO A 717 -41.53 -23.50 -0.11
C PRO A 717 -40.32 -22.97 -0.91
N GLN A 718 -39.41 -23.90 -1.26
CA GLN A 718 -38.46 -23.79 -2.38
C GLN A 718 -39.06 -24.40 -3.67
N ILE A 719 -38.42 -24.15 -4.82
CA ILE A 719 -38.66 -24.89 -6.08
C ILE A 719 -37.31 -25.45 -6.57
N GLU A 720 -37.33 -26.70 -7.02
CA GLU A 720 -36.18 -27.43 -7.59
C GLU A 720 -36.07 -27.16 -9.11
N GLU A 721 -34.85 -27.10 -9.67
CA GLU A 721 -34.68 -27.62 -11.03
C GLU A 721 -33.29 -28.25 -11.30
N ASN A 722 -33.36 -29.37 -12.02
CA ASN A 722 -32.42 -30.44 -12.32
C ASN A 722 -30.92 -30.17 -12.64
N GLN A 723 -30.15 -31.26 -12.54
CA GLN A 723 -28.80 -31.43 -13.07
C GLN A 723 -28.83 -31.84 -14.55
N GLU A 724 -27.79 -31.49 -15.33
CA GLU A 724 -27.32 -32.33 -16.44
C GLU A 724 -25.84 -32.68 -16.27
N GLN A 725 -25.46 -33.89 -16.68
CA GLN A 725 -24.11 -34.44 -16.57
C GLN A 725 -23.58 -34.87 -17.93
N THR A 726 -22.41 -34.38 -18.33
CA THR A 726 -21.63 -34.97 -19.44
C THR A 726 -20.14 -35.07 -19.13
N GLN A 727 -19.71 -36.25 -18.66
CA GLN A 727 -18.40 -36.82 -18.96
C GLN A 727 -18.63 -38.16 -19.66
N PRO A 728 -17.80 -38.53 -20.65
CA PRO A 728 -16.82 -39.61 -20.42
C PRO A 728 -15.54 -39.47 -21.30
N PRO A 729 -14.57 -40.42 -21.31
CA PRO A 729 -14.03 -41.24 -20.22
C PRO A 729 -12.48 -41.45 -20.24
N ARG A 730 -11.85 -41.59 -19.05
CA ARG A 730 -10.65 -42.44 -18.76
C ARG A 730 -9.32 -42.10 -19.52
N SER A 731 -8.12 -42.56 -19.15
CA SER A 731 -7.62 -43.39 -18.03
C SER A 731 -6.31 -42.74 -17.46
N ASP A 732 -5.54 -43.23 -16.48
CA ASP A 732 -5.48 -44.56 -15.85
C ASP A 732 -4.97 -44.53 -14.38
N ASN A 733 -4.97 -45.69 -13.70
CA ASN A 733 -4.67 -45.82 -12.27
C ASN A 733 -3.21 -46.17 -11.92
N LYS A 734 -2.72 -45.64 -10.78
CA LYS A 734 -1.99 -46.34 -9.68
C LYS A 734 -1.73 -45.31 -8.56
N SER A 735 -2.25 -45.42 -7.33
CA SER A 735 -1.99 -46.43 -6.27
C SER A 735 -0.52 -46.41 -5.80
N THR A 736 -0.18 -46.36 -4.51
CA THR A 736 -0.83 -47.03 -3.35
C THR A 736 -0.46 -46.45 -1.97
N VAL A 737 -1.40 -46.58 -1.01
CA VAL A 737 -1.18 -46.89 0.43
C VAL A 737 -0.69 -45.78 1.40
N LYS A 738 -1.18 -45.90 2.65
CA LYS A 738 -0.95 -45.05 3.84
C LYS A 738 0.13 -45.67 4.75
N GLU A 739 0.76 -44.88 5.63
CA GLU A 739 0.56 -44.93 7.10
C GLU A 739 1.41 -43.85 7.84
N LYS A 740 0.85 -43.33 8.94
CA LYS A 740 1.47 -42.84 10.21
C LYS A 740 2.91 -42.26 10.12
N GLN A 741 3.22 -41.05 10.61
CA GLN A 741 3.00 -40.54 11.98
C GLN A 741 3.08 -38.99 12.06
N SER A 742 2.70 -38.43 13.21
CA SER A 742 2.91 -37.03 13.66
C SER A 742 3.32 -37.05 15.15
N PRO A 743 3.87 -35.97 15.77
CA PRO A 743 3.99 -34.57 15.30
C PRO A 743 5.40 -33.94 15.51
N ASN A 744 5.43 -32.59 15.55
CA ASN A 744 6.49 -31.65 16.00
C ASN A 744 7.51 -31.10 14.98
N ALA A 745 8.03 -29.91 15.34
CA ALA A 745 9.04 -29.07 14.66
C ALA A 745 8.61 -28.32 13.38
N GLN A 746 7.72 -27.33 13.53
CA GLN A 746 7.79 -26.12 12.70
C GLN A 746 8.93 -25.19 13.17
N ASN A 747 9.36 -24.27 12.30
CA ASN A 747 10.33 -23.16 12.47
C ASN A 747 11.75 -23.39 11.91
N GLN A 748 11.90 -23.36 10.57
CA GLN A 748 13.16 -22.99 9.89
C GLN A 748 12.95 -22.73 8.37
N SER A 749 12.33 -21.61 8.00
CA SER A 749 12.20 -21.23 6.58
C SER A 749 12.05 -19.73 6.26
N LEU A 750 11.84 -18.84 7.23
CA LEU A 750 11.52 -17.42 6.99
C LEU A 750 12.75 -16.51 6.80
N ASP A 751 13.87 -16.83 7.44
CA ASP A 751 15.00 -15.89 7.65
C ASP A 751 15.79 -15.52 6.37
N LYS A 752 15.66 -16.27 5.27
CA LYS A 752 16.41 -15.97 4.04
C LYS A 752 15.91 -14.71 3.32
N SER A 753 14.59 -14.54 3.26
CA SER A 753 13.96 -13.39 2.58
C SER A 753 14.22 -12.06 3.32
N SER A 754 14.21 -12.08 4.65
CA SER A 754 14.51 -10.90 5.48
C SER A 754 15.98 -10.49 5.40
N PHE A 755 16.91 -11.46 5.34
CA PHE A 755 18.34 -11.17 5.14
C PHE A 755 18.63 -10.55 3.77
N GLU A 756 18.02 -11.04 2.69
CA GLU A 756 18.20 -10.44 1.34
C GLU A 756 17.59 -9.04 1.25
N ALA A 757 16.40 -8.83 1.84
CA ALA A 757 15.79 -7.51 1.95
C ALA A 757 16.69 -6.53 2.73
N TYR A 758 17.17 -6.91 3.92
CA TYR A 758 18.06 -6.08 4.74
C TYR A 758 19.39 -5.76 4.04
N LYS A 759 19.96 -6.74 3.34
CA LYS A 759 21.18 -6.54 2.54
C LYS A 759 20.97 -5.58 1.38
N SER A 760 19.81 -5.64 0.70
CA SER A 760 19.45 -4.66 -0.34
C SER A 760 19.34 -3.25 0.23
N LEU A 761 18.72 -3.11 1.41
CA LEU A 761 18.54 -1.82 2.09
C LEU A 761 19.89 -1.20 2.50
N LEU A 762 20.80 -1.97 3.09
CA LEU A 762 22.16 -1.50 3.41
C LEU A 762 22.95 -1.05 2.17
N LEU A 763 22.74 -1.70 1.02
CA LEU A 763 23.34 -1.28 -0.25
C LEU A 763 22.73 0.03 -0.79
N THR A 764 21.41 0.24 -0.63
CA THR A 764 20.77 1.53 -0.99
C THR A 764 21.21 2.68 -0.09
N LEU A 765 21.49 2.42 1.19
CA LEU A 765 22.07 3.39 2.13
C LEU A 765 23.58 3.60 1.94
N GLY A 766 24.20 2.96 0.94
CA GLY A 766 25.61 3.15 0.59
C GLY A 766 26.62 2.46 1.51
N LEU A 767 26.18 1.75 2.55
CA LEU A 767 27.02 1.09 3.58
C LEU A 767 27.60 -0.25 3.07
N LYS A 768 28.32 -0.20 1.94
CA LYS A 768 28.77 -1.38 1.18
C LYS A 768 29.65 -2.34 1.99
N GLU A 769 30.49 -1.83 2.89
CA GLU A 769 31.36 -2.64 3.74
C GLU A 769 30.56 -3.47 4.77
N THR A 770 29.50 -2.90 5.35
CA THR A 770 28.64 -3.65 6.29
C THR A 770 27.79 -4.70 5.56
N ALA A 771 27.36 -4.41 4.34
CA ALA A 771 26.67 -5.39 3.47
C ALA A 771 27.57 -6.54 2.99
N GLN A 772 28.90 -6.37 3.04
CA GLN A 772 29.89 -7.43 2.76
C GLN A 772 30.24 -8.25 4.02
N MET A 773 30.23 -7.63 5.21
CA MET A 773 30.36 -8.32 6.51
C MET A 773 29.16 -9.24 6.85
N LEU A 774 28.10 -9.21 6.03
CA LEU A 774 26.92 -10.08 6.10
C LEU A 774 26.97 -11.16 5.00
N GLN A 775 28.10 -11.87 4.90
CA GLN A 775 28.32 -13.07 4.09
C GLN A 775 28.93 -14.18 4.96
#